data_AF-F3PN17-F1
#
_entry.id   AF-F3PN17-F1
#
_cell.length_a   1.000
_cell.length_b   1.000
_cell.length_c   1.000
_cell.angle_alpha   90.00
_cell.angle_beta   90.00
_cell.angle_gamma   90.00
#
_symmetry.space_group_name_H-M   'P 1'
#
loop_
_entity.id
_entity.type
_entity.pdbx_description
1 polymer ?
#
loop_
_entity_poly.entity_id
_entity_poly.type
_entity_poly.pdbx_seq_one_letter_code
_entity_poly.pdbx_strand_id
1 'polypeptide(L)'
;MKKQLISMVAALSLLTACGGTRKTTAEAEKFDYTVEQFADLQILRYRVPGFEDLSLKQKELVYYLTEAALQGRDVLFDQNGKYNLTIRRMLEAVYTGYKGDRSTPDFKAMEVYLKRVWFSNGIHHHYGCEKFTPGFTPDFFRKAVQSVDASALPLAGGQTVEQLCEEVFPVMFDPGVMPKRVNQAAGEDLVLTSACNYYEGVTQKEAEDFYNALKDPKDETPVSYGLNSRLVKVDGKVREKVWKAGGLYGPAIEKIVYWLKKAEGVAETPGQKAVIAKLVEFYETGDLKAFDEYAILWVKDLDSRVDFVNGFTESYGDPLGMKASWESLVNFKDLEATRRTELISGNAQWFEDRSPVEKQFKKEEVKGVSAKVITAAILAGDLYPATAIGINLPNANWIRSQHGSKSVTIGNITDAYNKAAHGNGFNEEFVYSDTELQLIDKYADLTGDLHTDLHECLGHGSGKLLPGVDPDALKAYGSTIEEARADLFGLYYVADPKLVELGLTPDADAFKAEYYTYLMNGLMTQLVRIEPGNHVEEAHMRNRQLIARWVFEKGAADKVVEMVKKDGKTYVVVNDYGKLRQLFGELLAEIQRIKSTGDFEAARDLVETYAVKVDPVLHAEVLERYKKLNLAPYKGFVNPKYEAVTDADGKITDVKVTYDEGYAEQMLRYSKDYSNLPSMNN
;
A
#
# COMPACT_ATOMS: atom_id res chain seq x y z
N MET A 1 -84.66 -23.95 11.66
CA MET A 1 -85.10 -24.42 12.99
C MET A 1 -83.87 -24.61 13.89
N LYS A 2 -84.05 -24.74 15.22
CA LYS A 2 -83.01 -25.17 16.20
C LYS A 2 -82.47 -26.57 15.81
N LYS A 3 -81.28 -27.09 16.17
CA LYS A 3 -80.42 -27.14 17.41
C LYS A 3 -78.99 -27.61 16.94
N GLN A 4 -77.83 -27.60 17.62
CA GLN A 4 -77.27 -27.21 18.95
C GLN A 4 -75.96 -26.39 18.72
N LEU A 5 -75.20 -25.76 19.64
CA LEU A 5 -75.10 -25.67 21.13
C LEU A 5 -74.09 -26.64 21.81
N ILE A 6 -73.30 -26.10 22.79
CA ILE A 6 -72.30 -26.72 23.71
C ILE A 6 -70.87 -26.83 23.10
N SER A 7 -69.75 -26.34 23.66
CA SER A 7 -69.37 -25.53 24.87
C SER A 7 -68.17 -24.59 24.52
N MET A 8 -67.85 -23.44 25.15
CA MET A 8 -67.49 -23.11 26.56
C MET A 8 -66.17 -23.77 27.03
N VAL A 9 -65.17 -23.11 27.67
CA VAL A 9 -64.99 -21.76 28.28
C VAL A 9 -63.58 -21.21 27.94
N ALA A 10 -63.33 -19.90 28.10
CA ALA A 10 -62.05 -19.22 27.82
C ALA A 10 -61.14 -19.01 29.07
N ALA A 11 -59.86 -18.69 28.84
CA ALA A 11 -58.95 -18.07 29.81
C ALA A 11 -58.05 -17.03 29.11
N LEU A 12 -57.81 -15.88 29.76
CA LEU A 12 -56.94 -14.80 29.27
C LEU A 12 -55.55 -14.88 29.91
N SER A 13 -54.52 -14.58 29.12
CA SER A 13 -53.26 -13.98 29.59
C SER A 13 -52.70 -13.05 28.51
N LEU A 14 -52.65 -11.75 28.80
CA LEU A 14 -51.87 -10.77 28.04
C LEU A 14 -50.47 -10.68 28.65
N LEU A 15 -49.44 -10.53 27.81
CA LEU A 15 -48.24 -9.74 28.16
C LEU A 15 -47.56 -9.28 26.87
N THR A 16 -47.18 -8.01 26.83
CA THR A 16 -46.63 -7.32 25.64
C THR A 16 -45.10 -7.24 25.70
N ALA A 17 -44.44 -7.42 24.56
CA ALA A 17 -43.05 -7.03 24.35
C ALA A 17 -42.92 -6.26 23.02
N CYS A 18 -42.37 -5.04 23.06
CA CYS A 18 -42.30 -4.16 21.89
C CYS A 18 -41.08 -4.48 21.01
N GLY A 19 -41.27 -5.32 19.99
CA GLY A 19 -40.28 -5.57 18.95
C GLY A 19 -40.22 -4.44 17.92
N GLY A 20 -39.61 -3.31 18.28
CA GLY A 20 -39.37 -2.20 17.35
C GLY A 20 -38.24 -2.53 16.36
N THR A 21 -38.59 -2.95 15.14
CA THR A 21 -37.60 -3.16 14.07
C THR A 21 -36.88 -1.86 13.73
N ARG A 22 -35.56 -1.82 13.94
CA ARG A 22 -34.71 -0.79 13.32
C ARG A 22 -34.91 -0.88 11.81
N LYS A 23 -35.28 0.23 11.17
CA LYS A 23 -35.17 0.36 9.72
C LYS A 23 -33.68 0.27 9.37
N THR A 24 -33.29 -0.76 8.63
CA THR A 24 -32.01 -0.76 7.93
C THR A 24 -32.05 0.34 6.86
N THR A 25 -31.00 1.16 6.79
CA THR A 25 -30.81 2.20 5.77
C THR A 25 -30.37 1.58 4.44
N ALA A 26 -31.20 0.66 3.93
CA ALA A 26 -30.98 -0.13 2.73
C ALA A 26 -31.76 0.37 1.51
N GLU A 27 -32.15 1.65 1.50
CA GLU A 27 -32.27 2.40 0.24
C GLU A 27 -30.84 2.80 -0.16
N ALA A 28 -30.12 1.85 -0.75
CA ALA A 28 -28.72 2.04 -1.12
C ALA A 28 -28.62 2.98 -2.33
N GLU A 29 -28.28 4.25 -2.09
CA GLU A 29 -27.75 5.12 -3.14
C GLU A 29 -26.58 4.42 -3.84
N LYS A 30 -26.61 4.40 -5.17
CA LYS A 30 -25.59 3.75 -5.99
C LYS A 30 -24.26 4.47 -5.85
N PHE A 31 -23.44 4.02 -4.90
CA PHE A 31 -22.11 4.57 -4.65
C PHE A 31 -21.17 4.27 -5.82
N ASP A 32 -20.67 5.31 -6.46
CA ASP A 32 -19.68 5.16 -7.52
C ASP A 32 -18.28 5.02 -6.92
N TYR A 33 -17.70 3.84 -7.04
CA TYR A 33 -16.33 3.54 -6.61
C TYR A 33 -15.29 4.15 -7.57
N THR A 34 -15.66 4.59 -8.77
CA THR A 34 -14.77 5.31 -9.69
C THR A 34 -14.91 6.83 -9.53
N VAL A 35 -13.82 7.56 -9.76
CA VAL A 35 -13.77 9.03 -9.70
C VAL A 35 -13.34 9.62 -11.04
N GLU A 36 -12.16 9.26 -11.55
CA GLU A 36 -11.70 9.62 -12.89
C GLU A 36 -10.60 8.67 -13.39
N GLN A 37 -10.16 8.83 -14.64
CA GLN A 37 -9.03 8.08 -15.20
C GLN A 37 -8.21 9.00 -16.12
N PHE A 38 -6.88 8.99 -15.99
CA PHE A 38 -5.97 9.79 -16.81
C PHE A 38 -4.63 9.07 -16.97
N ALA A 39 -4.03 9.19 -18.17
CA ALA A 39 -2.83 8.45 -18.57
C ALA A 39 -2.96 6.94 -18.24
N ASP A 40 -2.12 6.46 -17.33
CA ASP A 40 -1.94 5.10 -16.84
C ASP A 40 -2.63 4.82 -15.49
N LEU A 41 -3.42 5.78 -14.98
CA LEU A 41 -3.91 5.82 -13.61
C LEU A 41 -5.45 5.94 -13.56
N GLN A 42 -6.11 5.09 -12.76
CA GLN A 42 -7.53 5.23 -12.39
C GLN A 42 -7.63 5.70 -10.94
N ILE A 43 -8.47 6.70 -10.69
CA ILE A 43 -8.82 7.14 -9.34
C ILE A 43 -10.13 6.49 -8.92
N LEU A 44 -10.09 5.86 -7.75
CA LEU A 44 -11.20 5.22 -7.07
C LEU A 44 -11.57 6.00 -5.79
N ARG A 45 -12.65 5.60 -5.13
CA ARG A 45 -12.98 5.99 -3.74
C ARG A 45 -13.37 4.77 -2.91
N TYR A 46 -13.14 4.82 -1.61
CA TYR A 46 -13.56 3.78 -0.65
C TYR A 46 -14.65 4.29 0.29
N ARG A 47 -15.37 3.36 0.93
CA ARG A 47 -16.27 3.65 2.06
C ARG A 47 -15.55 3.38 3.38
N VAL A 48 -16.02 3.99 4.48
CA VAL A 48 -15.49 3.76 5.83
C VAL A 48 -16.56 3.04 6.70
N PRO A 49 -16.89 1.76 6.40
CA PRO A 49 -17.96 1.03 7.08
C PRO A 49 -17.76 0.95 8.60
N GLY A 50 -18.82 1.20 9.37
CA GLY A 50 -18.81 1.13 10.83
C GLY A 50 -18.25 2.38 11.54
N PHE A 51 -17.96 3.46 10.80
CA PHE A 51 -17.58 4.77 11.37
C PHE A 51 -18.74 5.42 12.14
N GLU A 52 -19.98 5.25 11.69
CA GLU A 52 -21.18 5.74 12.34
C GLU A 52 -21.45 5.04 13.69
N ASP A 53 -20.99 3.80 13.84
CA ASP A 53 -21.06 3.00 15.08
C ASP A 53 -19.88 3.26 16.04
N LEU A 54 -18.99 4.22 15.74
CA LEU A 54 -17.99 4.70 16.69
C LEU A 54 -18.64 5.66 17.71
N SER A 55 -18.24 5.54 18.97
CA SER A 55 -18.61 6.54 19.99
C SER A 55 -18.03 7.91 19.63
N LEU A 56 -18.65 9.00 20.12
CA LEU A 56 -18.17 10.37 19.84
C LEU A 56 -16.67 10.55 20.17
N LYS A 57 -16.19 9.98 21.27
CA LYS A 57 -14.76 10.02 21.65
C LYS A 57 -13.86 9.29 20.64
N GLN A 58 -14.30 8.15 20.10
CA GLN A 58 -13.59 7.44 19.03
C GLN A 58 -13.63 8.22 17.71
N LYS A 59 -14.75 8.86 17.38
CA LYS A 59 -14.85 9.77 16.22
C LYS A 59 -13.92 10.97 16.34
N GLU A 60 -13.84 11.61 17.51
CA GLU A 60 -12.88 12.68 17.81
C GLU A 60 -11.43 12.20 17.68
N LEU A 61 -11.12 11.01 18.21
CA LEU A 61 -9.80 10.39 18.08
C LEU A 61 -9.42 10.15 16.61
N VAL A 62 -10.30 9.51 15.83
CA VAL A 62 -10.11 9.32 14.39
C VAL A 62 -9.91 10.67 13.72
N TYR A 63 -10.77 11.67 13.97
CA TYR A 63 -10.64 13.01 13.39
C TYR A 63 -9.26 13.63 13.63
N TYR A 64 -8.79 13.68 14.89
CA TYR A 64 -7.48 14.26 15.20
C TYR A 64 -6.32 13.46 14.60
N LEU A 65 -6.42 12.13 14.53
CA LEU A 65 -5.42 11.30 13.85
C LEU A 65 -5.44 11.54 12.32
N THR A 66 -6.61 11.70 11.70
CA THR A 66 -6.72 12.02 10.25
C THR A 66 -6.18 13.41 9.94
N GLU A 67 -6.44 14.38 10.81
CA GLU A 67 -5.86 15.72 10.72
C GLU A 67 -4.33 15.72 10.90
N ALA A 68 -3.78 14.84 11.74
CA ALA A 68 -2.33 14.63 11.86
C ALA A 68 -1.74 14.00 10.59
N ALA A 69 -2.42 12.99 10.02
CA ALA A 69 -1.99 12.29 8.81
C ALA A 69 -1.83 13.25 7.61
N LEU A 70 -2.81 14.12 7.38
CA LEU A 70 -2.79 14.98 6.20
C LEU A 70 -1.66 16.03 6.19
N GLN A 71 -1.13 16.45 7.34
CA GLN A 71 -0.05 17.46 7.41
C GLN A 71 1.28 16.97 6.82
N GLY A 72 1.49 15.64 6.77
CA GLY A 72 2.75 15.04 6.33
C GLY A 72 2.92 14.97 4.81
N ARG A 73 1.89 15.28 4.01
CA ARG A 73 1.94 15.18 2.53
C ARG A 73 3.15 15.87 1.90
N ASP A 74 3.47 17.09 2.32
CA ASP A 74 4.61 17.84 1.75
C ASP A 74 5.97 17.19 2.06
N VAL A 75 6.08 16.43 3.16
CA VAL A 75 7.31 15.73 3.57
C VAL A 75 7.71 14.72 2.51
N LEU A 76 6.76 13.89 2.07
CA LEU A 76 7.00 12.91 1.02
C LEU A 76 7.33 13.55 -0.33
N PHE A 77 6.66 14.65 -0.69
CA PHE A 77 7.00 15.37 -1.93
C PHE A 77 8.48 15.79 -1.94
N ASP A 78 8.98 16.38 -0.85
CA ASP A 78 10.39 16.78 -0.75
C ASP A 78 11.33 15.56 -0.69
N GLN A 79 10.99 14.51 0.08
CA GLN A 79 11.74 13.23 0.13
C GLN A 79 11.86 12.56 -1.25
N ASN A 80 10.82 12.60 -2.08
CA ASN A 80 10.85 12.07 -3.45
C ASN A 80 11.69 12.93 -4.42
N GLY A 81 12.18 14.11 -4.01
CA GLY A 81 13.08 14.95 -4.82
C GLY A 81 12.96 16.46 -4.53
N LYS A 82 14.09 17.12 -4.33
CA LYS A 82 14.21 18.52 -3.85
C LYS A 82 13.47 19.60 -4.66
N TYR A 83 13.08 19.32 -5.91
CA TYR A 83 12.36 20.25 -6.77
C TYR A 83 10.83 20.00 -6.78
N ASN A 84 10.36 18.88 -6.22
CA ASN A 84 8.97 18.45 -6.38
C ASN A 84 7.96 19.45 -5.80
N LEU A 85 8.21 20.04 -4.62
CA LEU A 85 7.32 21.06 -4.05
C LEU A 85 7.26 22.33 -4.91
N THR A 86 8.40 22.79 -5.44
CA THR A 86 8.49 23.93 -6.37
C THR A 86 7.78 23.63 -7.70
N ILE A 87 8.00 22.45 -8.30
CA ILE A 87 7.33 22.02 -9.54
C ILE A 87 5.82 21.92 -9.33
N ARG A 88 5.38 21.24 -8.25
CA ARG A 88 3.97 21.07 -7.92
C ARG A 88 3.28 22.42 -7.73
N ARG A 89 3.84 23.32 -6.92
CA ARG A 89 3.27 24.65 -6.65
C ARG A 89 3.23 25.54 -7.87
N MET A 90 4.25 25.50 -8.74
CA MET A 90 4.25 26.22 -10.02
C MET A 90 3.15 25.70 -10.96
N LEU A 91 2.99 24.38 -11.08
CA LEU A 91 1.90 23.77 -11.85
C LEU A 91 0.52 24.07 -11.26
N GLU A 92 0.37 24.05 -9.93
CA GLU A 92 -0.87 24.38 -9.20
C GLU A 92 -1.28 25.85 -9.41
N ALA A 93 -0.32 26.77 -9.34
CA ALA A 93 -0.52 28.19 -9.61
C ALA A 93 -0.95 28.45 -11.06
N VAL A 94 -0.35 27.77 -12.03
CA VAL A 94 -0.78 27.82 -13.43
C VAL A 94 -2.17 27.19 -13.60
N TYR A 95 -2.38 25.96 -13.12
CA TYR A 95 -3.66 25.25 -13.29
C TYR A 95 -4.86 26.00 -12.68
N THR A 96 -4.68 26.66 -11.53
CA THR A 96 -5.72 27.51 -10.94
C THR A 96 -5.81 28.90 -11.58
N GLY A 97 -4.66 29.55 -11.82
CA GLY A 97 -4.58 30.92 -12.34
C GLY A 97 -4.94 31.08 -13.81
N TYR A 98 -4.58 30.13 -14.68
CA TYR A 98 -4.57 30.28 -16.14
C TYR A 98 -5.91 30.76 -16.73
N LYS A 99 -5.83 31.82 -17.54
CA LYS A 99 -6.98 32.48 -18.21
C LYS A 99 -7.05 32.22 -19.72
N GLY A 100 -6.08 31.48 -20.28
CA GLY A 100 -6.13 31.02 -21.66
C GLY A 100 -7.10 29.86 -21.87
N ASP A 101 -7.18 29.37 -23.11
CA ASP A 101 -8.08 28.29 -23.49
C ASP A 101 -7.63 26.94 -22.92
N ARG A 102 -8.43 26.41 -21.98
CA ARG A 102 -8.20 25.13 -21.29
C ARG A 102 -8.59 23.90 -22.11
N SER A 103 -9.12 24.08 -23.32
CA SER A 103 -9.35 22.99 -24.28
C SER A 103 -8.13 22.69 -25.17
N THR A 104 -7.09 23.54 -25.10
CA THR A 104 -5.85 23.36 -25.89
C THR A 104 -5.09 22.09 -25.51
N PRO A 105 -4.43 21.41 -26.48
CA PRO A 105 -3.65 20.21 -26.21
C PRO A 105 -2.55 20.39 -25.16
N ASP A 106 -1.79 21.49 -25.22
CA ASP A 106 -0.77 21.79 -24.20
C ASP A 106 -1.36 21.93 -22.79
N PHE A 107 -2.47 22.66 -22.61
CA PHE A 107 -3.10 22.78 -21.29
C PHE A 107 -3.63 21.43 -20.79
N LYS A 108 -4.21 20.60 -21.68
CA LYS A 108 -4.70 19.27 -21.30
C LYS A 108 -3.58 18.28 -20.97
N ALA A 109 -2.44 18.36 -21.67
CA ALA A 109 -1.26 17.58 -21.32
C ALA A 109 -0.61 18.07 -20.00
N MET A 110 -0.63 19.38 -19.73
CA MET A 110 -0.17 19.96 -18.46
C MET A 110 -1.10 19.55 -17.29
N GLU A 111 -2.42 19.51 -17.51
CA GLU A 111 -3.39 19.00 -16.54
C GLU A 111 -3.11 17.53 -16.20
N VAL A 112 -2.91 16.67 -17.21
CA VAL A 112 -2.56 15.25 -16.99
C VAL A 112 -1.22 15.11 -16.26
N TYR A 113 -0.21 15.92 -16.60
CA TYR A 113 1.09 15.91 -15.92
C TYR A 113 0.96 16.31 -14.45
N LEU A 114 0.23 17.38 -14.13
CA LEU A 114 -0.06 17.77 -12.75
C LEU A 114 -0.81 16.67 -11.99
N LYS A 115 -1.79 16.01 -12.60
CA LYS A 115 -2.48 14.88 -11.97
C LYS A 115 -1.55 13.67 -11.73
N ARG A 116 -0.62 13.35 -12.64
CA ARG A 116 0.43 12.33 -12.40
C ARG A 116 1.40 12.74 -11.27
N VAL A 117 1.75 14.02 -11.17
CA VAL A 117 2.58 14.59 -10.08
C VAL A 117 1.87 14.53 -8.72
N TRP A 118 0.56 14.80 -8.68
CA TRP A 118 -0.27 14.57 -7.50
C TRP A 118 -0.38 13.08 -7.13
N PHE A 119 -0.40 12.19 -8.11
CA PHE A 119 -0.55 10.75 -7.87
C PHE A 119 0.73 10.09 -7.36
N SER A 120 1.88 10.50 -7.86
CA SER A 120 3.17 9.85 -7.54
C SER A 120 4.00 10.62 -6.51
N ASN A 121 3.38 11.61 -5.85
CA ASN A 121 4.02 12.50 -4.87
C ASN A 121 5.38 13.08 -5.35
N GLY A 122 5.48 13.42 -6.64
CA GLY A 122 6.73 13.82 -7.30
C GLY A 122 6.65 13.72 -8.83
N ILE A 123 7.74 14.05 -9.53
CA ILE A 123 7.81 14.07 -11.01
C ILE A 123 8.18 12.73 -11.67
N HIS A 124 8.17 11.66 -10.89
CA HIS A 124 8.53 10.30 -11.32
C HIS A 124 7.35 9.37 -11.11
N HIS A 125 7.26 8.33 -11.91
CA HIS A 125 6.17 7.36 -11.80
C HIS A 125 6.28 6.55 -10.50
N HIS A 126 5.18 6.48 -9.74
CA HIS A 126 5.12 5.84 -8.42
C HIS A 126 5.70 4.42 -8.37
N TYR A 127 5.56 3.65 -9.45
CA TYR A 127 5.94 2.25 -9.54
C TYR A 127 7.32 2.07 -10.19
N GLY A 128 7.42 2.24 -11.53
CA GLY A 128 8.66 2.08 -12.31
C GLY A 128 9.77 3.11 -12.01
N CYS A 129 9.46 4.15 -11.23
CA CYS A 129 10.37 5.21 -10.79
C CYS A 129 11.01 6.06 -11.90
N GLU A 130 10.65 5.90 -13.18
CA GLU A 130 11.12 6.73 -14.28
C GLU A 130 10.50 8.14 -14.26
N LYS A 131 11.23 9.14 -14.75
CA LYS A 131 10.74 10.53 -14.77
C LYS A 131 9.66 10.73 -15.85
N PHE A 132 8.60 11.47 -15.52
CA PHE A 132 7.56 11.83 -16.48
C PHE A 132 8.09 12.72 -17.62
N THR A 133 7.86 12.30 -18.86
CA THR A 133 7.97 13.16 -20.05
C THR A 133 6.77 14.14 -20.11
N PRO A 134 6.98 15.47 -20.13
CA PRO A 134 5.91 16.44 -20.34
C PRO A 134 5.29 16.32 -21.75
N GLY A 135 3.97 16.21 -21.83
CA GLY A 135 3.22 16.17 -23.10
C GLY A 135 2.92 17.56 -23.72
N PHE A 136 3.55 18.62 -23.19
CA PHE A 136 3.33 20.02 -23.55
C PHE A 136 4.67 20.73 -23.75
N THR A 137 4.68 21.84 -24.48
CA THR A 137 5.93 22.51 -24.84
C THR A 137 6.49 23.40 -23.70
N PRO A 138 7.82 23.53 -23.57
CA PRO A 138 8.44 24.51 -22.67
C PRO A 138 7.98 25.94 -22.97
N ASP A 139 7.79 26.27 -24.25
CA ASP A 139 7.36 27.62 -24.68
C ASP A 139 5.88 27.91 -24.39
N PHE A 140 5.00 26.89 -24.36
CA PHE A 140 3.68 27.03 -23.76
C PHE A 140 3.81 27.29 -22.27
N PHE A 141 4.57 26.46 -21.56
CA PHE A 141 4.59 26.48 -20.10
C PHE A 141 5.23 27.76 -19.54
N ARG A 142 6.32 28.25 -20.15
CA ARG A 142 6.91 29.56 -19.84
C ARG A 142 5.86 30.67 -19.94
N LYS A 143 5.10 30.73 -21.03
CA LYS A 143 4.03 31.73 -21.22
C LYS A 143 2.89 31.55 -20.22
N ALA A 144 2.56 30.31 -19.85
CA ALA A 144 1.53 30.02 -18.87
C ALA A 144 1.96 30.46 -17.45
N VAL A 145 3.20 30.19 -17.04
CA VAL A 145 3.83 30.65 -15.79
C VAL A 145 3.95 32.18 -15.77
N GLN A 146 4.36 32.81 -16.88
CA GLN A 146 4.38 34.27 -17.03
C GLN A 146 2.98 34.92 -17.07
N SER A 147 1.89 34.15 -17.21
CA SER A 147 0.51 34.66 -17.29
C SER A 147 -0.25 34.70 -15.96
N VAL A 148 0.32 34.13 -14.89
CA VAL A 148 -0.28 34.12 -13.56
C VAL A 148 0.39 35.13 -12.63
N ASP A 149 -0.26 35.46 -11.51
CA ASP A 149 0.26 36.40 -10.53
C ASP A 149 1.56 35.85 -9.91
N ALA A 150 2.62 36.64 -9.92
CA ALA A 150 3.93 36.23 -9.39
C ALA A 150 3.88 35.91 -7.89
N SER A 151 2.92 36.47 -7.14
CA SER A 151 2.69 36.16 -5.72
C SER A 151 2.06 34.78 -5.48
N ALA A 152 1.52 34.13 -6.52
CA ALA A 152 1.05 32.74 -6.46
C ALA A 152 2.14 31.73 -6.85
N LEU A 153 3.27 32.18 -7.40
CA LEU A 153 4.39 31.31 -7.80
C LEU A 153 5.34 31.03 -6.61
N PRO A 154 5.99 29.85 -6.56
CA PRO A 154 6.89 29.44 -5.48
C PRO A 154 8.29 30.11 -5.57
N LEU A 155 8.33 31.42 -5.75
CA LEU A 155 9.57 32.20 -5.92
C LEU A 155 10.37 32.30 -4.61
N ALA A 156 11.67 32.04 -4.68
CA ALA A 156 12.60 32.37 -3.60
C ALA A 156 12.77 33.89 -3.43
N GLY A 157 13.34 34.33 -2.30
CA GLY A 157 13.49 35.75 -1.96
C GLY A 157 14.32 36.53 -3.00
N GLY A 158 13.65 37.31 -3.84
CA GLY A 158 14.27 38.08 -4.93
C GLY A 158 14.41 37.33 -6.26
N GLN A 159 13.92 36.09 -6.37
CA GLN A 159 13.90 35.32 -7.61
C GLN A 159 12.84 35.88 -8.56
N THR A 160 13.20 36.02 -9.84
CA THR A 160 12.27 36.39 -10.91
C THR A 160 11.57 35.17 -11.50
N VAL A 161 10.42 35.40 -12.16
CA VAL A 161 9.64 34.35 -12.83
C VAL A 161 10.45 33.59 -13.90
N GLU A 162 11.35 34.28 -14.62
CA GLU A 162 12.20 33.61 -15.61
C GLU A 162 13.29 32.77 -14.94
N GLN A 163 13.91 33.24 -13.85
CA GLN A 163 14.89 32.44 -13.09
C GLN A 163 14.28 31.18 -12.49
N LEU A 164 13.01 31.21 -12.08
CA LEU A 164 12.27 30.01 -11.68
C LEU A 164 12.10 29.03 -12.87
N CYS A 165 11.83 29.55 -14.07
CA CYS A 165 11.76 28.73 -15.28
C CYS A 165 13.14 28.15 -15.64
N GLU A 166 14.21 28.94 -15.60
CA GLU A 166 15.59 28.52 -15.87
C GLU A 166 16.08 27.43 -14.90
N GLU A 167 15.74 27.53 -13.60
CA GLU A 167 16.06 26.52 -12.59
C GLU A 167 15.29 25.21 -12.81
N VAL A 168 13.98 25.30 -13.07
CA VAL A 168 13.08 24.14 -12.97
C VAL A 168 12.87 23.43 -14.32
N PHE A 169 12.98 24.14 -15.45
CA PHE A 169 12.66 23.55 -16.75
C PHE A 169 13.64 22.43 -17.17
N PRO A 170 14.96 22.47 -16.90
CA PRO A 170 15.84 21.33 -17.13
C PRO A 170 15.35 20.08 -16.36
N VAL A 171 14.95 20.26 -15.11
CA VAL A 171 14.43 19.18 -14.25
C VAL A 171 13.14 18.57 -14.82
N MET A 172 12.25 19.38 -15.40
CA MET A 172 11.01 18.89 -16.02
C MET A 172 11.20 18.30 -17.43
N PHE A 173 11.99 18.93 -18.30
CA PHE A 173 11.98 18.68 -19.75
C PHE A 173 13.22 17.97 -20.31
N ASP A 174 14.38 18.01 -19.64
CA ASP A 174 15.58 17.28 -20.11
C ASP A 174 15.53 15.84 -19.60
N PRO A 175 15.42 14.80 -20.46
CA PRO A 175 15.35 13.41 -20.02
C PRO A 175 16.64 12.91 -19.34
N GLY A 176 17.78 13.58 -19.52
CA GLY A 176 19.04 13.25 -18.85
C GLY A 176 19.14 13.76 -17.41
N VAL A 177 18.32 14.73 -17.01
CA VAL A 177 18.33 15.31 -15.65
C VAL A 177 17.41 14.51 -14.73
N MET A 178 17.94 13.94 -13.64
CA MET A 178 17.17 13.22 -12.62
C MET A 178 16.24 12.12 -13.23
N PRO A 179 16.76 11.19 -14.07
CA PRO A 179 15.94 10.29 -14.89
C PRO A 179 15.14 9.25 -14.12
N LYS A 180 15.56 8.89 -12.90
CA LYS A 180 14.86 7.94 -12.01
C LYS A 180 14.73 8.51 -10.59
N ARG A 181 13.63 8.23 -9.90
CA ARG A 181 13.44 8.51 -8.46
C ARG A 181 14.43 7.70 -7.63
N VAL A 182 14.46 6.39 -7.88
CA VAL A 182 15.33 5.40 -7.26
C VAL A 182 16.02 4.64 -8.39
N ASN A 183 17.33 4.46 -8.29
CA ASN A 183 18.11 3.64 -9.22
C ASN A 183 18.63 2.38 -8.52
N GLN A 184 18.67 1.28 -9.26
CA GLN A 184 19.17 -0.04 -8.80
C GLN A 184 20.12 -0.66 -9.85
N ALA A 185 20.62 0.13 -10.80
CA ALA A 185 21.48 -0.34 -11.88
C ALA A 185 22.90 -0.68 -11.38
N ALA A 186 23.34 -1.91 -11.59
CA ALA A 186 24.65 -2.37 -11.14
C ALA A 186 25.80 -1.63 -11.85
N GLY A 187 26.72 -1.07 -11.05
CA GLY A 187 27.90 -0.34 -11.54
C GLY A 187 27.76 1.19 -11.57
N GLU A 188 26.58 1.72 -11.22
CA GLU A 188 26.34 3.15 -11.01
C GLU A 188 26.44 3.52 -9.51
N ASP A 189 26.75 4.78 -9.18
CA ASP A 189 26.58 5.30 -7.82
C ASP A 189 25.09 5.56 -7.60
N LEU A 190 24.43 4.68 -6.85
CA LEU A 190 22.98 4.67 -6.71
C LEU A 190 22.46 5.92 -5.95
N VAL A 191 23.30 6.55 -5.12
CA VAL A 191 22.95 7.78 -4.40
C VAL A 191 23.00 9.00 -5.33
N LEU A 192 24.04 9.11 -6.17
CA LEU A 192 24.16 10.23 -7.12
C LEU A 192 23.24 10.12 -8.34
N THR A 193 22.78 8.90 -8.68
CA THR A 193 21.92 8.65 -9.85
C THR A 193 20.42 8.56 -9.52
N SER A 194 20.07 8.53 -8.24
CA SER A 194 18.67 8.60 -7.77
C SER A 194 18.24 10.05 -7.52
N ALA A 195 17.03 10.40 -7.93
CA ALA A 195 16.48 11.74 -7.75
C ALA A 195 15.86 11.99 -6.36
N CYS A 196 15.70 10.95 -5.54
CA CYS A 196 15.24 11.04 -4.15
C CYS A 196 16.13 11.96 -3.27
N ASN A 197 15.53 12.68 -2.34
CA ASN A 197 16.18 13.70 -1.51
C ASN A 197 16.66 13.18 -0.14
N TYR A 198 17.10 11.93 -0.09
CA TYR A 198 17.64 11.29 1.13
C TYR A 198 19.12 11.59 1.37
N TYR A 199 19.80 12.13 0.35
CA TYR A 199 21.23 12.44 0.36
C TYR A 199 21.51 13.78 -0.33
N GLU A 200 22.50 14.54 0.15
CA GLU A 200 22.90 15.79 -0.51
C GLU A 200 24.42 16.01 -0.47
N GLY A 201 25.07 15.94 -1.64
CA GLY A 201 26.53 16.09 -1.77
C GLY A 201 27.35 14.89 -1.27
N VAL A 202 26.71 13.76 -0.99
CA VAL A 202 27.32 12.50 -0.50
C VAL A 202 27.30 11.47 -1.64
N THR A 203 28.37 10.69 -1.79
CA THR A 203 28.43 9.52 -2.69
C THR A 203 27.84 8.28 -2.03
N GLN A 204 27.47 7.25 -2.80
CA GLN A 204 27.04 5.96 -2.24
C GLN A 204 28.06 5.42 -1.24
N LYS A 205 29.35 5.39 -1.61
CA LYS A 205 30.39 4.85 -0.73
C LYS A 205 30.51 5.62 0.59
N GLU A 206 30.42 6.95 0.57
CA GLU A 206 30.48 7.75 1.79
C GLU A 206 29.25 7.54 2.69
N ALA A 207 28.09 7.24 2.12
CA ALA A 207 26.90 6.86 2.88
C ALA A 207 27.05 5.47 3.52
N GLU A 208 27.51 4.48 2.74
CA GLU A 208 27.80 3.12 3.23
C GLU A 208 28.85 3.13 4.34
N ASP A 209 29.98 3.82 4.14
CA ASP A 209 31.05 3.95 5.13
C ASP A 209 30.55 4.66 6.41
N PHE A 210 29.68 5.67 6.27
CA PHE A 210 29.10 6.39 7.42
C PHE A 210 28.23 5.48 8.29
N TYR A 211 27.26 4.76 7.74
CA TYR A 211 26.39 3.89 8.55
C TYR A 211 27.10 2.63 9.03
N ASN A 212 28.03 2.07 8.26
CA ASN A 212 28.83 0.93 8.71
C ASN A 212 29.79 1.30 9.87
N ALA A 213 30.15 2.58 10.04
CA ALA A 213 30.87 3.07 11.21
C ALA A 213 30.00 3.32 12.46
N LEU A 214 28.66 3.31 12.33
CA LEU A 214 27.72 3.52 13.44
C LEU A 214 27.19 2.20 14.05
N LYS A 215 27.15 1.11 13.27
CA LYS A 215 26.67 -0.21 13.70
C LYS A 215 27.61 -0.83 14.74
N ASP A 216 27.10 -1.16 15.94
CA ASP A 216 27.78 -2.13 16.82
C ASP A 216 27.22 -3.54 16.55
N PRO A 217 28.04 -4.49 16.02
CA PRO A 217 27.60 -5.86 15.77
C PRO A 217 27.38 -6.69 17.05
N LYS A 218 27.45 -6.07 18.23
CA LYS A 218 27.12 -6.68 19.54
C LYS A 218 25.83 -6.14 20.15
N ASP A 219 25.19 -5.14 19.55
CA ASP A 219 23.88 -4.69 19.99
C ASP A 219 22.81 -5.70 19.54
N GLU A 220 22.14 -6.34 20.50
CA GLU A 220 21.01 -7.24 20.24
C GLU A 220 19.68 -6.48 20.04
N THR A 221 19.71 -5.16 20.24
CA THR A 221 18.59 -4.21 20.16
C THR A 221 18.93 -2.95 19.33
N PRO A 222 19.55 -3.08 18.14
CA PRO A 222 20.07 -1.93 17.41
C PRO A 222 18.96 -1.01 16.90
N VAL A 223 19.20 0.29 17.02
CA VAL A 223 18.34 1.33 16.45
C VAL A 223 18.37 1.31 14.92
N SER A 224 17.31 1.80 14.29
CA SER A 224 17.21 1.92 12.83
C SER A 224 18.03 3.12 12.30
N TYR A 225 19.35 2.98 12.30
CA TYR A 225 20.31 4.04 11.93
C TYR A 225 19.95 4.70 10.58
N GLY A 226 19.73 6.02 10.58
CA GLY A 226 19.44 6.80 9.38
C GLY A 226 17.99 6.82 8.91
N LEU A 227 17.07 6.11 9.56
CA LEU A 227 15.65 6.01 9.18
C LEU A 227 14.98 7.38 9.00
N ASN A 228 15.28 8.35 9.88
CA ASN A 228 14.60 9.64 9.99
C ASN A 228 15.51 10.85 9.63
N SER A 229 16.45 10.72 8.68
CA SER A 229 17.41 11.80 8.37
C SER A 229 17.74 11.96 6.89
N ARG A 230 18.07 13.19 6.47
CA ARG A 230 18.83 13.41 5.23
C ARG A 230 20.33 13.38 5.54
N LEU A 231 21.09 12.54 4.84
CA LEU A 231 22.55 12.51 4.97
C LEU A 231 23.20 13.55 4.05
N VAL A 232 23.85 14.56 4.62
CA VAL A 232 24.36 15.72 3.86
C VAL A 232 25.87 15.91 4.06
N LYS A 233 26.57 16.40 3.02
CA LYS A 233 27.97 16.83 3.12
C LYS A 233 28.04 18.35 3.20
N VAL A 234 28.54 18.87 4.32
CA VAL A 234 28.74 20.32 4.53
C VAL A 234 30.14 20.55 5.09
N ASP A 235 30.86 21.53 4.56
CA ASP A 235 32.26 21.85 4.92
C ASP A 235 33.19 20.62 4.82
N GLY A 236 32.93 19.75 3.84
CA GLY A 236 33.66 18.49 3.62
C GLY A 236 33.30 17.36 4.60
N LYS A 237 32.36 17.56 5.53
CA LYS A 237 31.95 16.56 6.53
C LYS A 237 30.56 16.02 6.24
N VAL A 238 30.45 14.70 6.21
CA VAL A 238 29.18 13.97 6.16
C VAL A 238 28.52 14.03 7.54
N ARG A 239 27.23 14.38 7.59
CA ARG A 239 26.42 14.47 8.81
C ARG A 239 24.93 14.36 8.49
N GLU A 240 24.13 14.02 9.49
CA GLU A 240 22.69 13.88 9.37
C GLU A 240 21.94 15.19 9.66
N LYS A 241 20.94 15.52 8.83
CA LYS A 241 19.86 16.47 9.14
C LYS A 241 18.63 15.68 9.51
N VAL A 242 18.46 15.45 10.81
CA VAL A 242 17.34 14.69 11.39
C VAL A 242 16.01 15.42 11.17
N TRP A 243 14.98 14.66 10.80
CA TRP A 243 13.62 15.14 10.57
C TRP A 243 12.85 15.20 11.89
N LYS A 244 12.58 16.41 12.40
CA LYS A 244 11.91 16.64 13.69
C LYS A 244 11.40 18.08 13.83
N ALA A 245 10.61 18.35 14.87
CA ALA A 245 10.26 19.71 15.29
C ALA A 245 11.52 20.58 15.51
N GLY A 246 11.52 21.81 15.00
CA GLY A 246 12.70 22.68 14.96
C GLY A 246 13.90 22.15 14.12
N GLY A 247 13.73 21.04 13.40
CA GLY A 247 14.72 20.44 12.50
C GLY A 247 14.33 20.53 11.03
N LEU A 248 14.89 19.66 10.19
CA LEU A 248 14.45 19.51 8.81
C LEU A 248 13.00 18.99 8.81
N TYR A 249 12.15 19.53 7.93
CA TYR A 249 10.69 19.33 7.89
C TYR A 249 9.90 19.77 9.16
N GLY A 250 10.54 20.48 10.10
CA GLY A 250 9.91 20.97 11.34
C GLY A 250 8.53 21.61 11.18
N PRO A 251 8.28 22.53 10.21
CA PRO A 251 6.98 23.18 10.04
C PRO A 251 5.80 22.22 9.76
N ALA A 252 6.05 21.05 9.15
CA ALA A 252 5.03 20.01 9.00
C ALA A 252 4.95 19.12 10.25
N ILE A 253 6.09 18.73 10.82
CA ILE A 253 6.16 17.86 12.00
C ILE A 253 5.50 18.53 13.23
N GLU A 254 5.65 19.84 13.40
CA GLU A 254 4.99 20.61 14.47
C GLU A 254 3.45 20.60 14.34
N LYS A 255 2.92 20.46 13.11
CA LYS A 255 1.49 20.32 12.85
C LYS A 255 0.99 18.89 13.10
N ILE A 256 1.80 17.88 12.73
CA ILE A 256 1.57 16.48 13.11
C ILE A 256 1.50 16.37 14.65
N VAL A 257 2.51 16.90 15.36
CA VAL A 257 2.58 16.89 16.83
C VAL A 257 1.40 17.64 17.48
N TYR A 258 0.96 18.78 16.93
CA TYR A 258 -0.24 19.48 17.41
C TYR A 258 -1.47 18.57 17.43
N TRP A 259 -1.72 17.86 16.33
CA TRP A 259 -2.88 16.97 16.20
C TRP A 259 -2.72 15.66 16.96
N LEU A 260 -1.51 15.09 17.04
CA LEU A 260 -1.23 13.97 17.94
C LEU A 260 -1.49 14.34 19.41
N LYS A 261 -1.12 15.54 19.88
CA LYS A 261 -1.44 16.02 21.23
C LYS A 261 -2.95 16.24 21.45
N LYS A 262 -3.74 16.45 20.39
CA LYS A 262 -5.22 16.42 20.47
C LYS A 262 -5.74 14.99 20.61
N ALA A 263 -5.24 14.06 19.79
CA ALA A 263 -5.56 12.62 19.85
C ALA A 263 -5.22 12.03 21.24
N GLU A 264 -4.08 12.41 21.83
CA GLU A 264 -3.63 11.99 23.16
C GLU A 264 -4.67 12.31 24.26
N GLY A 265 -5.39 13.42 24.13
CA GLY A 265 -6.45 13.83 25.05
C GLY A 265 -7.73 12.99 24.95
N VAL A 266 -7.95 12.29 23.83
CA VAL A 266 -9.14 11.47 23.55
C VAL A 266 -8.82 9.99 23.29
N ALA A 267 -7.60 9.54 23.60
CA ALA A 267 -7.19 8.14 23.50
C ALA A 267 -8.15 7.20 24.25
N GLU A 268 -8.47 6.04 23.65
CA GLU A 268 -9.36 5.01 24.18
C GLU A 268 -8.82 4.39 25.48
N THR A 269 -7.55 4.01 25.48
CA THR A 269 -6.87 3.28 26.57
C THR A 269 -5.60 4.00 27.04
N PRO A 270 -5.11 3.73 28.27
CA PRO A 270 -3.80 4.21 28.72
C PRO A 270 -2.64 3.70 27.84
N GLY A 271 -2.79 2.54 27.20
CA GLY A 271 -1.81 1.99 26.25
C GLY A 271 -1.69 2.83 25.00
N GLN A 272 -2.80 3.01 24.29
CA GLN A 272 -2.90 3.91 23.12
C GLN A 272 -2.45 5.34 23.46
N LYS A 273 -2.75 5.82 24.68
CA LYS A 273 -2.26 7.12 25.14
C LYS A 273 -0.72 7.18 25.21
N ALA A 274 -0.09 6.15 25.76
CA ALA A 274 1.37 6.05 25.84
C ALA A 274 2.02 5.94 24.45
N VAL A 275 1.39 5.21 23.52
CA VAL A 275 1.79 5.15 22.10
C VAL A 275 1.84 6.55 21.48
N ILE A 276 0.75 7.31 21.57
CA ILE A 276 0.67 8.67 21.02
C ILE A 276 1.72 9.60 21.68
N ALA A 277 1.87 9.52 23.00
CA ALA A 277 2.83 10.36 23.73
C ALA A 277 4.30 10.06 23.36
N LYS A 278 4.67 8.78 23.18
CA LYS A 278 6.04 8.40 22.76
C LYS A 278 6.31 8.71 21.28
N LEU A 279 5.30 8.65 20.41
CA LEU A 279 5.41 9.12 19.03
C LEU A 279 5.63 10.64 18.95
N VAL A 280 4.93 11.40 19.80
CA VAL A 280 5.16 12.85 19.98
C VAL A 280 6.60 13.12 20.45
N GLU A 281 7.09 12.36 21.43
CA GLU A 281 8.47 12.46 21.92
C GLU A 281 9.49 12.17 20.80
N PHE A 282 9.25 11.14 19.97
CA PHE A 282 10.07 10.88 18.77
C PHE A 282 10.08 12.09 17.82
N TYR A 283 8.92 12.65 17.48
CA TYR A 283 8.85 13.81 16.57
C TYR A 283 9.44 15.10 17.15
N GLU A 284 9.47 15.28 18.47
CA GLU A 284 10.09 16.43 19.14
C GLU A 284 11.61 16.26 19.33
N THR A 285 12.09 15.05 19.59
CA THR A 285 13.52 14.75 19.84
C THR A 285 14.31 14.37 18.59
N GLY A 286 13.67 13.67 17.65
CA GLY A 286 14.29 12.95 16.54
C GLY A 286 15.06 11.68 16.95
N ASP A 287 14.92 11.21 18.20
CA ASP A 287 15.70 10.08 18.71
C ASP A 287 15.12 8.74 18.21
N LEU A 288 15.93 7.99 17.45
CA LEU A 288 15.58 6.65 16.96
C LEU A 288 15.29 5.65 18.09
N LYS A 289 15.87 5.85 19.29
CA LYS A 289 15.50 5.04 20.45
C LYS A 289 14.09 5.33 20.95
N ALA A 290 13.62 6.58 20.85
CA ALA A 290 12.23 6.92 21.14
C ALA A 290 11.28 6.32 20.09
N PHE A 291 11.73 6.13 18.84
CA PHE A 291 10.98 5.39 17.82
C PHE A 291 10.85 3.91 18.15
N ASP A 292 11.93 3.25 18.57
CA ASP A 292 11.88 1.85 19.01
C ASP A 292 10.98 1.69 20.25
N GLU A 293 11.06 2.60 21.22
CA GLU A 293 10.16 2.63 22.38
C GLU A 293 8.68 2.86 21.98
N TYR A 294 8.41 3.71 20.97
CA TYR A 294 7.08 3.87 20.37
C TYR A 294 6.60 2.56 19.74
N ALA A 295 7.42 1.91 18.91
CA ALA A 295 7.07 0.67 18.24
C ALA A 295 6.78 -0.46 19.24
N ILE A 296 7.55 -0.54 20.33
CA ILE A 296 7.34 -1.50 21.43
C ILE A 296 6.01 -1.26 22.16
N LEU A 297 5.62 0.00 22.37
CA LEU A 297 4.31 0.34 22.94
C LEU A 297 3.18 0.05 21.94
N TRP A 298 3.38 0.37 20.67
CA TRP A 298 2.39 0.20 19.61
C TRP A 298 2.05 -1.27 19.36
N VAL A 299 3.05 -2.16 19.32
CA VAL A 299 2.85 -3.62 19.24
C VAL A 299 2.04 -4.16 20.42
N LYS A 300 2.14 -3.54 21.60
CA LYS A 300 1.44 -3.98 22.82
C LYS A 300 0.00 -3.45 22.94
N ASP A 301 -0.37 -2.43 22.16
CA ASP A 301 -1.74 -1.90 22.14
C ASP A 301 -2.63 -2.70 21.17
N LEU A 302 -3.12 -3.86 21.64
CA LEU A 302 -3.94 -4.79 20.86
C LEU A 302 -5.46 -4.65 21.11
N ASP A 303 -5.82 -4.10 22.26
CA ASP A 303 -7.20 -3.99 22.75
C ASP A 303 -7.96 -2.82 22.12
N SER A 304 -7.26 -1.73 21.77
CA SER A 304 -7.86 -0.50 21.24
C SER A 304 -8.55 -0.75 19.88
N ARG A 305 -9.69 -0.07 19.62
CA ARG A 305 -10.46 -0.26 18.38
C ARG A 305 -9.90 0.61 17.26
N VAL A 306 -9.53 1.85 17.57
CA VAL A 306 -8.83 2.75 16.66
C VAL A 306 -7.33 2.45 16.72
N ASP A 307 -6.67 2.46 15.58
CA ASP A 307 -5.22 2.27 15.47
C ASP A 307 -4.69 3.13 14.32
N PHE A 308 -3.38 3.40 14.32
CA PHE A 308 -2.78 4.24 13.30
C PHE A 308 -1.28 3.98 13.12
N VAL A 309 -0.81 4.22 11.89
CA VAL A 309 0.59 4.44 11.55
C VAL A 309 0.74 5.91 11.21
N ASN A 310 1.83 6.56 11.65
CA ASN A 310 2.15 7.94 11.31
C ASN A 310 3.64 8.18 11.58
N GLY A 311 4.48 8.09 10.56
CA GLY A 311 5.93 8.08 10.77
C GLY A 311 6.75 7.95 9.50
N PHE A 312 8.05 7.71 9.69
CA PHE A 312 8.96 7.29 8.63
C PHE A 312 9.06 5.76 8.72
N THR A 313 8.31 5.04 7.88
CA THR A 313 8.09 3.59 8.06
C THR A 313 8.92 2.72 7.10
N GLU A 314 8.74 2.92 5.78
CA GLU A 314 9.21 2.01 4.74
C GLU A 314 10.37 2.58 3.91
N SER A 315 11.42 1.79 3.67
CA SER A 315 12.66 2.29 3.04
C SER A 315 12.78 2.05 1.53
N TYR A 316 11.71 1.63 0.86
CA TYR A 316 11.69 1.39 -0.60
C TYR A 316 12.03 2.63 -1.45
N GLY A 317 11.85 3.84 -0.91
CA GLY A 317 12.22 5.09 -1.57
C GLY A 317 13.73 5.38 -1.57
N ASP A 318 14.52 4.70 -0.75
CA ASP A 318 15.98 4.89 -0.65
C ASP A 318 16.71 3.83 -1.50
N PRO A 319 17.58 4.21 -2.45
CA PRO A 319 18.42 3.25 -3.20
C PRO A 319 19.31 2.36 -2.32
N LEU A 320 19.59 2.77 -1.07
CA LEU A 320 20.36 1.98 -0.10
C LEU A 320 19.49 1.34 1.01
N GLY A 321 18.16 1.55 0.99
CA GLY A 321 17.23 0.98 1.96
C GLY A 321 17.39 1.46 3.42
N MET A 322 18.09 2.57 3.67
CA MET A 322 18.41 3.08 5.02
C MET A 322 17.42 4.15 5.53
N LYS A 323 16.84 4.97 4.65
CA LYS A 323 15.88 6.04 4.99
C LYS A 323 14.47 5.58 4.69
N ALA A 324 13.51 5.94 5.53
CA ALA A 324 12.11 5.67 5.25
C ALA A 324 11.37 6.89 4.67
N SER A 325 10.45 6.60 3.75
CA SER A 325 9.45 7.57 3.31
C SER A 325 8.45 7.86 4.44
N TRP A 326 7.90 9.07 4.42
CA TRP A 326 6.87 9.45 5.38
C TRP A 326 5.49 8.94 4.92
N GLU A 327 4.78 8.27 5.82
CA GLU A 327 3.44 7.73 5.58
C GLU A 327 2.55 7.78 6.82
N SER A 328 1.23 7.71 6.59
CA SER A 328 0.26 7.54 7.66
C SER A 328 -1.02 6.87 7.17
N LEU A 329 -1.50 5.91 7.97
CA LEU A 329 -2.78 5.25 7.84
C LEU A 329 -3.52 5.40 9.16
N VAL A 330 -4.73 5.97 9.14
CA VAL A 330 -5.63 5.97 10.29
C VAL A 330 -6.71 4.95 10.05
N ASN A 331 -6.97 4.07 11.01
CA ASN A 331 -7.88 2.95 10.84
C ASN A 331 -8.64 2.59 12.11
N PHE A 332 -9.60 1.69 11.99
CA PHE A 332 -10.18 0.97 13.12
C PHE A 332 -10.46 -0.49 12.79
N LYS A 333 -10.42 -1.35 13.81
CA LYS A 333 -10.67 -2.80 13.73
C LYS A 333 -12.08 -3.06 13.18
N ASP A 334 -12.17 -3.79 12.06
CA ASP A 334 -13.42 -4.37 11.58
C ASP A 334 -13.77 -5.56 12.48
N LEU A 335 -14.89 -5.47 13.19
CA LEU A 335 -15.28 -6.44 14.23
C LEU A 335 -15.97 -7.71 13.68
N GLU A 336 -16.24 -7.76 12.39
CA GLU A 336 -16.77 -8.94 11.69
C GLU A 336 -15.64 -9.64 10.95
N ALA A 337 -14.92 -8.92 10.09
CA ALA A 337 -13.82 -9.48 9.31
C ALA A 337 -12.60 -9.89 10.17
N THR A 338 -12.30 -9.21 11.29
CA THR A 338 -11.24 -9.66 12.22
C THR A 338 -11.52 -11.05 12.82
N ARG A 339 -12.78 -11.52 12.86
CA ARG A 339 -13.06 -12.90 13.33
C ARG A 339 -12.48 -13.95 12.39
N ARG A 340 -12.33 -13.63 11.09
CA ARG A 340 -11.70 -14.46 10.07
C ARG A 340 -10.21 -14.60 10.35
N THR A 341 -9.51 -13.49 10.58
CA THR A 341 -8.08 -13.50 10.95
C THR A 341 -7.82 -14.09 12.33
N GLU A 342 -8.70 -13.88 13.31
CA GLU A 342 -8.63 -14.51 14.64
C GLU A 342 -8.77 -16.04 14.56
N LEU A 343 -9.64 -16.57 13.70
CA LEU A 343 -9.75 -18.02 13.44
C LEU A 343 -8.51 -18.58 12.72
N ILE A 344 -7.94 -17.84 11.77
CA ILE A 344 -6.69 -18.21 11.07
C ILE A 344 -5.52 -18.25 12.05
N SER A 345 -5.25 -17.16 12.76
CA SER A 345 -4.16 -17.06 13.75
C SER A 345 -4.35 -17.99 14.94
N GLY A 346 -5.59 -18.23 15.38
CA GLY A 346 -5.91 -19.25 16.40
C GLY A 346 -5.58 -20.69 15.98
N ASN A 347 -5.38 -20.94 14.68
CA ASN A 347 -4.94 -22.23 14.13
C ASN A 347 -3.47 -22.19 13.64
N ALA A 348 -2.67 -21.15 13.93
CA ALA A 348 -1.31 -20.98 13.39
C ALA A 348 -0.41 -22.24 13.48
N GLN A 349 -0.38 -22.91 14.65
CA GLN A 349 0.40 -24.14 14.83
C GLN A 349 -0.11 -25.31 13.96
N TRP A 350 -1.43 -25.41 13.73
CA TRP A 350 -2.02 -26.44 12.87
C TRP A 350 -1.50 -26.35 11.43
N PHE A 351 -1.31 -25.12 10.95
CA PHE A 351 -0.76 -24.82 9.63
C PHE A 351 0.75 -25.09 9.59
N GLU A 352 1.53 -24.60 10.56
CA GLU A 352 2.97 -24.88 10.62
C GLU A 352 3.26 -26.40 10.67
N ASP A 353 2.56 -27.14 11.54
CA ASP A 353 2.67 -28.60 11.68
C ASP A 353 2.42 -29.34 10.35
N ARG A 354 1.45 -28.86 9.55
CA ARG A 354 1.03 -29.46 8.27
C ARG A 354 1.70 -28.87 7.03
N SER A 355 2.53 -27.84 7.18
CA SER A 355 3.21 -27.19 6.06
C SER A 355 4.01 -28.22 5.23
N PRO A 356 4.05 -28.14 3.89
CA PRO A 356 4.76 -29.11 3.06
C PRO A 356 6.29 -28.99 3.17
N VAL A 357 6.80 -27.92 3.80
CA VAL A 357 8.23 -27.67 4.04
C VAL A 357 8.85 -28.74 4.94
N GLU A 358 10.17 -28.94 4.81
CA GLU A 358 10.90 -29.90 5.65
C GLU A 358 10.77 -29.59 7.15
N LYS A 359 10.67 -30.64 7.99
CA LYS A 359 10.50 -30.52 9.44
C LYS A 359 11.59 -29.66 10.12
N GLN A 360 12.82 -29.66 9.60
CA GLN A 360 13.91 -28.86 10.16
C GLN A 360 13.69 -27.34 10.02
N PHE A 361 12.92 -26.90 9.03
CA PHE A 361 12.60 -25.49 8.79
C PHE A 361 11.32 -25.04 9.50
N LYS A 362 10.63 -25.91 10.24
CA LYS A 362 9.40 -25.56 10.97
C LYS A 362 9.67 -25.02 12.37
N LYS A 363 8.89 -24.03 12.82
CA LYS A 363 8.81 -23.60 14.22
C LYS A 363 8.20 -24.73 15.06
N GLU A 364 8.80 -24.98 16.22
CA GLU A 364 8.29 -25.96 17.20
C GLU A 364 7.13 -25.39 18.02
N GLU A 365 7.11 -24.06 18.18
CA GLU A 365 6.01 -23.29 18.75
C GLU A 365 5.87 -21.99 17.94
N VAL A 366 4.71 -21.78 17.31
CA VAL A 366 4.38 -20.52 16.62
C VAL A 366 3.79 -19.55 17.63
N LYS A 367 4.58 -18.54 18.00
CA LYS A 367 4.05 -17.34 18.67
C LYS A 367 3.12 -16.62 17.69
N GLY A 368 1.83 -16.49 18.06
CA GLY A 368 0.83 -15.87 17.19
C GLY A 368 1.13 -14.41 16.89
N VAL A 369 1.03 -14.04 15.61
CA VAL A 369 1.02 -12.64 15.16
C VAL A 369 -0.33 -12.02 15.56
N SER A 370 -0.33 -10.76 16.01
CA SER A 370 -1.60 -10.06 16.21
C SER A 370 -2.11 -9.60 14.85
N ALA A 371 -3.09 -10.34 14.32
CA ALA A 371 -3.61 -10.14 12.98
C ALA A 371 -5.10 -9.77 12.98
N LYS A 372 -5.43 -8.67 12.30
CA LYS A 372 -6.79 -8.08 12.29
C LYS A 372 -7.13 -7.49 10.92
N VAL A 373 -8.40 -7.49 10.58
CA VAL A 373 -8.90 -6.72 9.44
C VAL A 373 -9.24 -5.32 9.92
N ILE A 374 -8.86 -4.31 9.15
CA ILE A 374 -9.04 -2.90 9.49
C ILE A 374 -9.80 -2.14 8.40
N THR A 375 -10.63 -1.20 8.83
CA THR A 375 -11.25 -0.19 7.99
C THR A 375 -10.33 1.03 7.99
N ALA A 376 -9.72 1.35 6.84
CA ALA A 376 -9.02 2.62 6.64
C ALA A 376 -10.01 3.79 6.70
N ALA A 377 -9.71 4.76 7.57
CA ALA A 377 -10.40 6.04 7.68
C ALA A 377 -9.74 7.09 6.77
N ILE A 378 -8.41 7.20 6.80
CA ILE A 378 -7.66 8.05 5.88
C ILE A 378 -6.29 7.47 5.54
N LEU A 379 -5.82 7.83 4.35
CA LEU A 379 -4.50 7.51 3.80
C LEU A 379 -3.69 8.81 3.62
N ALA A 380 -2.41 8.81 3.94
CA ALA A 380 -1.51 9.94 3.70
C ALA A 380 -0.04 9.49 3.51
N GLY A 381 0.77 10.36 2.90
CA GLY A 381 2.16 10.05 2.57
C GLY A 381 2.24 8.91 1.55
N ASP A 382 3.15 7.94 1.74
CA ASP A 382 3.45 6.93 0.70
C ASP A 382 2.33 5.88 0.53
N LEU A 383 1.32 5.91 1.41
CA LEU A 383 0.06 5.17 1.29
C LEU A 383 -1.05 5.96 0.57
N TYR A 384 -0.77 7.13 -0.02
CA TYR A 384 -1.79 7.93 -0.72
C TYR A 384 -1.26 8.62 -1.99
N PRO A 385 -2.02 8.61 -3.11
CA PRO A 385 -3.28 7.90 -3.34
C PRO A 385 -3.12 6.41 -3.70
N ALA A 386 -1.94 5.99 -4.19
CA ALA A 386 -1.62 4.56 -4.30
C ALA A 386 -1.39 4.00 -2.89
N THR A 387 -1.93 2.81 -2.61
CA THR A 387 -1.89 2.19 -1.27
C THR A 387 -1.74 0.67 -1.35
N ALA A 388 -1.16 0.08 -0.31
CA ALA A 388 -1.19 -1.35 -0.06
C ALA A 388 -2.59 -1.84 0.37
N ILE A 389 -2.78 -3.17 0.37
CA ILE A 389 -3.94 -3.87 0.95
C ILE A 389 -3.60 -4.63 2.24
N GLY A 390 -2.31 -4.77 2.55
CA GLY A 390 -1.77 -5.40 3.75
C GLY A 390 -0.58 -4.59 4.29
N ILE A 391 -0.36 -4.60 5.61
CA ILE A 391 0.79 -3.94 6.28
C ILE A 391 1.22 -4.81 7.48
N ASN A 392 2.53 -4.99 7.68
CA ASN A 392 3.09 -5.91 8.68
C ASN A 392 4.26 -5.30 9.48
N LEU A 393 3.97 -4.65 10.61
CA LEU A 393 4.88 -3.73 11.31
C LEU A 393 5.16 -4.13 12.77
N PRO A 394 6.26 -3.66 13.39
CA PRO A 394 7.30 -2.75 12.86
C PRO A 394 8.39 -3.48 12.07
N ASN A 395 9.22 -2.74 11.34
CA ASN A 395 10.32 -3.28 10.53
C ASN A 395 11.58 -3.68 11.33
N ALA A 396 11.73 -3.21 12.57
CA ALA A 396 12.85 -3.59 13.44
C ALA A 396 12.77 -5.06 13.87
N ASN A 397 13.57 -5.93 13.24
CA ASN A 397 13.56 -7.39 13.44
C ASN A 397 13.71 -7.83 14.91
N TRP A 398 14.49 -7.11 15.73
CA TRP A 398 14.63 -7.44 17.15
C TRP A 398 13.33 -7.18 17.93
N ILE A 399 12.59 -6.10 17.61
CA ILE A 399 11.28 -5.82 18.19
C ILE A 399 10.28 -6.90 17.77
N ARG A 400 10.25 -7.27 16.48
CA ARG A 400 9.41 -8.38 15.97
C ARG A 400 9.67 -9.69 16.74
N SER A 401 10.93 -10.01 17.01
CA SER A 401 11.35 -11.24 17.70
C SER A 401 11.04 -11.24 19.21
N GLN A 402 11.29 -10.11 19.90
CA GLN A 402 11.17 -10.01 21.36
C GLN A 402 9.77 -9.58 21.85
N HIS A 403 9.01 -8.86 21.02
CA HIS A 403 7.74 -8.23 21.41
C HIS A 403 6.57 -8.54 20.46
N GLY A 404 6.84 -9.00 19.23
CA GLY A 404 5.84 -9.36 18.23
C GLY A 404 5.66 -8.29 17.14
N SER A 405 4.72 -8.54 16.22
CA SER A 405 4.29 -7.60 15.18
C SER A 405 2.76 -7.54 15.11
N LYS A 406 2.26 -6.46 14.51
CA LYS A 406 0.88 -6.32 14.05
C LYS A 406 0.88 -6.50 12.53
N SER A 407 0.09 -7.45 12.05
CA SER A 407 -0.24 -7.60 10.62
C SER A 407 -1.70 -7.20 10.41
N VAL A 408 -1.99 -6.46 9.34
CA VAL A 408 -3.33 -5.90 9.11
C VAL A 408 -3.77 -5.97 7.65
N THR A 409 -4.96 -6.51 7.39
CA THR A 409 -5.61 -6.49 6.06
C THR A 409 -6.56 -5.29 5.97
N ILE A 410 -6.45 -4.48 4.92
CA ILE A 410 -7.22 -3.24 4.75
C ILE A 410 -8.53 -3.51 3.97
N GLY A 411 -9.46 -4.20 4.63
CA GLY A 411 -10.63 -4.80 3.97
C GLY A 411 -11.50 -3.83 3.17
N ASN A 412 -11.66 -2.58 3.60
CA ASN A 412 -12.47 -1.58 2.86
C ASN A 412 -11.76 -1.00 1.62
N ILE A 413 -10.44 -1.18 1.50
CA ILE A 413 -9.69 -0.87 0.29
C ILE A 413 -9.78 -2.04 -0.69
N THR A 414 -9.61 -3.29 -0.23
CA THR A 414 -9.83 -4.49 -1.05
C THR A 414 -11.27 -4.54 -1.59
N ASP A 415 -12.26 -4.23 -0.76
CA ASP A 415 -13.68 -4.10 -1.17
C ASP A 415 -13.88 -3.07 -2.28
N ALA A 416 -13.15 -1.94 -2.22
CA ALA A 416 -13.23 -0.88 -3.21
C ALA A 416 -12.51 -1.25 -4.52
N TYR A 417 -11.40 -2.01 -4.47
CA TYR A 417 -10.78 -2.62 -5.65
C TYR A 417 -11.75 -3.58 -6.34
N ASN A 418 -12.33 -4.52 -5.59
CA ASN A 418 -13.22 -5.55 -6.14
C ASN A 418 -14.48 -4.91 -6.74
N LYS A 419 -15.17 -4.03 -6.02
CA LYS A 419 -16.36 -3.33 -6.51
C LYS A 419 -16.10 -2.36 -7.68
N ALA A 420 -14.87 -1.91 -7.88
CA ALA A 420 -14.48 -1.16 -9.09
C ALA A 420 -14.03 -2.07 -10.26
N ALA A 421 -13.74 -3.34 -10.00
CA ALA A 421 -13.41 -4.34 -11.02
C ALA A 421 -14.65 -5.06 -11.57
N HIS A 422 -15.67 -5.29 -10.75
CA HIS A 422 -16.91 -5.98 -11.12
C HIS A 422 -17.59 -5.37 -12.37
N GLY A 423 -17.77 -6.18 -13.41
CA GLY A 423 -18.44 -5.81 -14.66
C GLY A 423 -17.65 -4.85 -15.56
N ASN A 424 -16.33 -4.70 -15.38
CA ASN A 424 -15.52 -3.79 -16.19
C ASN A 424 -15.02 -4.36 -17.54
N GLY A 425 -15.38 -5.61 -17.88
CA GLY A 425 -14.99 -6.28 -19.13
C GLY A 425 -13.64 -7.00 -19.11
N PHE A 426 -12.86 -6.92 -18.03
CA PHE A 426 -11.53 -7.54 -17.93
C PHE A 426 -11.62 -9.07 -17.86
N ASN A 427 -12.48 -9.61 -17.00
CA ASN A 427 -12.61 -11.06 -16.88
C ASN A 427 -13.18 -11.64 -18.18
N GLU A 428 -14.17 -10.98 -18.77
CA GLU A 428 -14.82 -11.35 -20.02
C GLU A 428 -13.88 -11.35 -21.25
N GLU A 429 -12.76 -10.61 -21.19
CA GLU A 429 -11.72 -10.59 -22.22
C GLU A 429 -10.61 -11.64 -22.00
N PHE A 430 -10.25 -11.95 -20.74
CA PHE A 430 -9.06 -12.74 -20.39
C PHE A 430 -9.33 -14.11 -19.76
N VAL A 431 -10.53 -14.37 -19.23
CA VAL A 431 -10.93 -15.68 -18.69
C VAL A 431 -11.35 -16.62 -19.83
N TYR A 432 -11.06 -17.91 -19.72
CA TYR A 432 -11.20 -18.88 -20.82
C TYR A 432 -12.65 -19.26 -21.16
N SER A 433 -13.51 -19.45 -20.15
CA SER A 433 -14.91 -19.85 -20.35
C SER A 433 -15.87 -19.31 -19.28
N ASP A 434 -17.16 -19.40 -19.59
CA ASP A 434 -18.27 -19.04 -18.69
C ASP A 434 -18.24 -19.79 -17.35
N THR A 435 -17.58 -20.97 -17.30
CA THR A 435 -17.45 -21.78 -16.08
C THR A 435 -16.52 -21.10 -15.09
N GLU A 436 -15.33 -20.67 -15.55
CA GLU A 436 -14.36 -19.94 -14.75
C GLU A 436 -14.87 -18.52 -14.44
N LEU A 437 -15.61 -17.88 -15.34
CA LEU A 437 -16.27 -16.59 -15.06
C LEU A 437 -17.25 -16.68 -13.89
N GLN A 438 -18.16 -17.66 -13.90
CA GLN A 438 -19.14 -17.86 -12.81
C GLN A 438 -18.48 -18.29 -11.50
N LEU A 439 -17.37 -19.01 -11.57
CA LEU A 439 -16.55 -19.38 -10.41
C LEU A 439 -15.87 -18.15 -9.78
N ILE A 440 -15.32 -17.26 -10.61
CA ILE A 440 -14.67 -16.01 -10.17
C ILE A 440 -15.71 -15.06 -9.57
N ASP A 441 -16.80 -14.76 -10.28
CA ASP A 441 -17.91 -13.90 -9.82
C ASP A 441 -18.47 -14.33 -8.45
N LYS A 442 -18.56 -15.64 -8.21
CA LYS A 442 -19.13 -16.20 -6.98
C LYS A 442 -18.18 -16.24 -5.79
N TYR A 443 -16.86 -16.37 -5.99
CA TYR A 443 -15.92 -16.69 -4.91
C TYR A 443 -14.66 -15.82 -4.83
N ALA A 444 -14.20 -15.19 -5.92
CA ALA A 444 -12.87 -14.58 -5.98
C ALA A 444 -12.65 -13.51 -4.91
N ASP A 445 -13.63 -12.62 -4.69
CA ASP A 445 -13.58 -11.60 -3.65
C ASP A 445 -13.30 -12.20 -2.26
N LEU A 446 -13.92 -13.34 -1.92
CA LEU A 446 -13.72 -14.03 -0.64
C LEU A 446 -12.40 -14.80 -0.59
N THR A 447 -12.00 -15.45 -1.69
CA THR A 447 -10.79 -16.27 -1.69
C THR A 447 -9.51 -15.47 -1.82
N GLY A 448 -9.54 -14.30 -2.47
CA GLY A 448 -8.46 -13.32 -2.49
C GLY A 448 -8.28 -12.64 -1.12
N ASP A 449 -9.40 -12.32 -0.44
CA ASP A 449 -9.39 -11.88 0.96
C ASP A 449 -8.74 -12.93 1.88
N LEU A 450 -9.11 -14.20 1.73
CA LEU A 450 -8.53 -15.31 2.53
C LEU A 450 -7.08 -15.63 2.16
N HIS A 451 -6.70 -15.51 0.89
CA HIS A 451 -5.31 -15.63 0.45
C HIS A 451 -4.45 -14.53 1.05
N THR A 452 -4.92 -13.28 1.01
CA THR A 452 -4.27 -12.13 1.65
C THR A 452 -4.14 -12.35 3.15
N ASP A 453 -5.23 -12.72 3.84
CA ASP A 453 -5.20 -13.01 5.28
C ASP A 453 -4.21 -14.16 5.61
N LEU A 454 -4.12 -15.22 4.80
CA LEU A 454 -3.15 -16.30 5.02
C LEU A 454 -1.70 -15.87 4.77
N HIS A 455 -1.44 -15.09 3.72
CA HIS A 455 -0.13 -14.49 3.40
C HIS A 455 0.36 -13.62 4.56
N GLU A 456 -0.49 -12.71 5.02
CA GLU A 456 -0.18 -11.68 6.02
C GLU A 456 -0.12 -12.24 7.45
N CYS A 457 -1.16 -12.94 7.90
CA CYS A 457 -1.25 -13.46 9.27
C CYS A 457 -0.20 -14.53 9.55
N LEU A 458 0.07 -15.40 8.56
CA LEU A 458 0.80 -16.66 8.75
C LEU A 458 1.93 -16.90 7.73
N GLY A 459 1.82 -16.43 6.49
CA GLY A 459 2.84 -16.60 5.45
C GLY A 459 4.19 -16.07 5.91
N HIS A 460 4.30 -14.76 6.14
CA HIS A 460 5.48 -14.14 6.76
C HIS A 460 5.80 -14.69 8.17
N GLY A 461 4.79 -15.14 8.90
CA GLY A 461 4.91 -15.69 10.25
C GLY A 461 5.46 -17.12 10.33
N SER A 462 5.46 -17.88 9.24
CA SER A 462 5.80 -19.32 9.20
C SER A 462 7.29 -19.60 9.01
N GLY A 463 7.75 -20.77 9.45
CA GLY A 463 9.11 -21.27 9.21
C GLY A 463 10.24 -20.58 10.00
N LYS A 464 11.42 -21.21 10.04
CA LYS A 464 12.63 -20.71 10.73
C LYS A 464 13.89 -20.87 9.88
N LEU A 465 14.83 -19.93 10.03
CA LEU A 465 16.19 -20.07 9.50
C LEU A 465 16.95 -21.16 10.27
N LEU A 466 17.96 -21.78 9.65
CA LEU A 466 18.91 -22.61 10.38
C LEU A 466 19.84 -21.73 11.25
N PRO A 467 20.34 -22.22 12.40
CA PRO A 467 21.26 -21.47 13.25
C PRO A 467 22.53 -21.04 12.49
N GLY A 468 22.85 -19.74 12.53
CA GLY A 468 24.02 -19.17 11.86
C GLY A 468 23.80 -18.75 10.41
N VAL A 469 22.59 -18.91 9.85
CA VAL A 469 22.23 -18.32 8.54
C VAL A 469 21.93 -16.83 8.72
N ASP A 470 22.53 -16.01 7.85
CA ASP A 470 22.28 -14.56 7.78
C ASP A 470 20.87 -14.29 7.19
N PRO A 471 19.99 -13.53 7.87
CA PRO A 471 18.70 -13.13 7.31
C PRO A 471 18.77 -12.38 5.97
N ASP A 472 19.87 -11.67 5.69
CA ASP A 472 20.10 -10.94 4.42
C ASP A 472 20.96 -11.75 3.42
N ALA A 473 21.18 -13.05 3.63
CA ALA A 473 21.97 -13.89 2.73
C ALA A 473 21.50 -13.81 1.25
N LEU A 474 20.20 -13.56 1.03
CA LEU A 474 19.57 -13.48 -0.30
C LEU A 474 19.68 -12.09 -0.96
N LYS A 475 20.05 -11.03 -0.22
CA LYS A 475 20.26 -9.66 -0.70
C LYS A 475 19.06 -9.16 -1.53
N ALA A 476 19.30 -8.58 -2.72
CA ALA A 476 18.28 -8.08 -3.63
C ALA A 476 17.21 -9.12 -4.06
N TYR A 477 17.47 -10.42 -3.94
CA TYR A 477 16.47 -11.46 -4.20
C TYR A 477 15.58 -11.76 -2.98
N GLY A 478 15.98 -11.30 -1.78
CA GLY A 478 15.31 -11.57 -0.50
C GLY A 478 13.83 -11.20 -0.49
N SER A 479 13.46 -10.01 -0.95
CA SER A 479 12.06 -9.58 -1.01
C SER A 479 11.24 -10.45 -1.97
N THR A 480 11.73 -10.68 -3.19
CA THR A 480 11.02 -11.52 -4.17
C THR A 480 10.80 -12.96 -3.66
N ILE A 481 11.78 -13.51 -2.95
CA ILE A 481 11.73 -14.87 -2.38
C ILE A 481 10.82 -14.92 -1.14
N GLU A 482 10.82 -13.91 -0.27
CA GLU A 482 9.93 -13.84 0.89
C GLU A 482 8.46 -13.66 0.48
N GLU A 483 8.20 -12.79 -0.50
CA GLU A 483 6.89 -12.60 -1.10
C GLU A 483 6.35 -13.89 -1.71
N ALA A 484 7.16 -14.57 -2.52
CA ALA A 484 6.77 -15.85 -3.10
C ALA A 484 6.51 -16.93 -2.05
N ARG A 485 7.25 -16.91 -0.92
CA ARG A 485 7.05 -17.82 0.21
C ARG A 485 5.70 -17.59 0.90
N ALA A 486 5.33 -16.34 1.12
CA ALA A 486 4.06 -15.97 1.75
C ALA A 486 2.86 -16.22 0.82
N ASP A 487 2.97 -15.87 -0.47
CA ASP A 487 1.94 -16.18 -1.48
C ASP A 487 1.71 -17.67 -1.64
N LEU A 488 2.78 -18.49 -1.65
CA LEU A 488 2.65 -19.95 -1.72
C LEU A 488 2.06 -20.56 -0.45
N PHE A 489 2.32 -19.99 0.73
CA PHE A 489 1.66 -20.40 1.97
C PHE A 489 0.14 -20.13 1.88
N GLY A 490 -0.24 -18.95 1.41
CA GLY A 490 -1.64 -18.60 1.13
C GLY A 490 -2.29 -19.53 0.12
N LEU A 491 -1.68 -19.73 -1.05
CA LEU A 491 -2.18 -20.60 -2.11
C LEU A 491 -2.28 -22.06 -1.64
N TYR A 492 -1.29 -22.58 -0.91
CA TYR A 492 -1.34 -23.96 -0.41
C TYR A 492 -2.48 -24.17 0.60
N TYR A 493 -2.87 -23.15 1.38
CA TYR A 493 -3.90 -23.27 2.42
C TYR A 493 -5.29 -22.77 2.07
N VAL A 494 -5.46 -21.84 1.11
CA VAL A 494 -6.79 -21.44 0.62
C VAL A 494 -7.57 -22.63 0.03
N ALA A 495 -6.83 -23.65 -0.43
CA ALA A 495 -7.34 -24.92 -0.96
C ALA A 495 -7.40 -26.09 0.05
N ASP A 496 -7.30 -25.82 1.36
CA ASP A 496 -7.42 -26.87 2.37
C ASP A 496 -8.86 -27.07 2.89
N PRO A 497 -9.37 -28.32 2.99
CA PRO A 497 -10.65 -28.60 3.63
C PRO A 497 -10.81 -28.03 5.05
N LYS A 498 -9.70 -27.74 5.75
CA LYS A 498 -9.73 -27.04 7.05
C LYS A 498 -10.39 -25.68 6.99
N LEU A 499 -10.35 -24.95 5.88
CA LEU A 499 -11.05 -23.66 5.77
C LEU A 499 -12.57 -23.83 5.71
N VAL A 500 -13.06 -24.91 5.12
CA VAL A 500 -14.49 -25.28 5.16
C VAL A 500 -14.87 -25.76 6.57
N GLU A 501 -14.01 -26.55 7.23
CA GLU A 501 -14.21 -27.00 8.62
C GLU A 501 -14.28 -25.82 9.61
N LEU A 502 -13.50 -24.75 9.38
CA LEU A 502 -13.51 -23.52 10.17
C LEU A 502 -14.62 -22.54 9.73
N GLY A 503 -15.42 -22.86 8.70
CA GLY A 503 -16.48 -21.99 8.19
C GLY A 503 -16.00 -20.72 7.47
N LEU A 504 -14.74 -20.70 7.03
CA LEU A 504 -14.11 -19.56 6.35
C LEU A 504 -14.40 -19.55 4.84
N THR A 505 -14.47 -20.74 4.22
CA THR A 505 -14.97 -20.92 2.85
C THR A 505 -16.33 -21.63 2.87
N PRO A 506 -17.25 -21.32 1.93
CA PRO A 506 -18.60 -21.90 1.91
C PRO A 506 -18.63 -23.36 1.46
N ASP A 507 -17.65 -23.78 0.65
CA ASP A 507 -17.52 -25.12 0.08
C ASP A 507 -16.07 -25.37 -0.38
N ALA A 508 -15.80 -26.61 -0.81
CA ALA A 508 -14.48 -27.06 -1.21
C ALA A 508 -14.10 -26.73 -2.67
N ASP A 509 -14.96 -26.06 -3.45
CA ASP A 509 -14.65 -25.62 -4.82
C ASP A 509 -14.23 -24.14 -4.88
N ALA A 510 -14.60 -23.33 -3.89
CA ALA A 510 -14.32 -21.90 -3.84
C ALA A 510 -12.87 -21.50 -4.19
N PHE A 511 -11.87 -22.22 -3.66
CA PHE A 511 -10.43 -21.92 -3.86
C PHE A 511 -9.99 -21.89 -5.33
N LYS A 512 -10.75 -22.56 -6.21
CA LYS A 512 -10.45 -22.63 -7.64
C LYS A 512 -10.54 -21.27 -8.33
N ALA A 513 -11.36 -20.35 -7.79
CA ALA A 513 -11.41 -18.97 -8.25
C ALA A 513 -10.03 -18.30 -8.11
N GLU A 514 -9.46 -18.32 -6.89
CA GLU A 514 -8.14 -17.76 -6.61
C GLU A 514 -7.03 -18.42 -7.42
N TYR A 515 -7.05 -19.76 -7.53
CA TYR A 515 -6.05 -20.48 -8.32
C TYR A 515 -6.07 -20.08 -9.80
N TYR A 516 -7.25 -19.78 -10.36
CA TYR A 516 -7.36 -19.28 -11.72
C TYR A 516 -6.91 -17.82 -11.84
N THR A 517 -7.38 -16.92 -10.97
CA THR A 517 -7.04 -15.49 -11.02
C THR A 517 -5.54 -15.26 -10.80
N TYR A 518 -4.93 -15.94 -9.83
CA TYR A 518 -3.51 -15.86 -9.53
C TYR A 518 -2.66 -16.30 -10.74
N LEU A 519 -2.97 -17.45 -11.36
CA LEU A 519 -2.25 -17.92 -12.55
C LEU A 519 -2.49 -17.06 -13.79
N MET A 520 -3.73 -16.60 -14.02
CA MET A 520 -4.06 -15.68 -15.10
C MET A 520 -3.26 -14.37 -14.97
N ASN A 521 -3.16 -13.83 -13.76
CA ASN A 521 -2.33 -12.67 -13.45
C ASN A 521 -0.85 -12.95 -13.70
N GLY A 522 -0.30 -13.96 -13.01
CA GLY A 522 1.12 -14.30 -13.01
C GLY A 522 1.70 -14.65 -14.39
N LEU A 523 0.97 -15.44 -15.19
CA LEU A 523 1.41 -15.87 -16.53
C LEU A 523 1.21 -14.81 -17.62
N MET A 524 0.20 -13.95 -17.49
CA MET A 524 -0.32 -13.20 -18.65
C MET A 524 -0.78 -11.78 -18.31
N THR A 525 -1.81 -11.61 -17.48
CA THR A 525 -2.53 -10.33 -17.44
C THR A 525 -1.86 -9.25 -16.60
N GLN A 526 -0.89 -9.59 -15.74
CA GLN A 526 -0.10 -8.57 -15.04
C GLN A 526 0.79 -7.73 -15.98
N LEU A 527 1.08 -8.23 -17.19
CA LEU A 527 1.93 -7.57 -18.18
C LEU A 527 1.38 -6.21 -18.64
N VAL A 528 0.10 -5.90 -18.39
CA VAL A 528 -0.49 -4.57 -18.65
C VAL A 528 0.15 -3.42 -17.85
N ARG A 529 1.01 -3.75 -16.87
CA ARG A 529 1.78 -2.82 -16.04
C ARG A 529 3.22 -2.59 -16.55
N ILE A 530 3.64 -3.28 -17.62
CA ILE A 530 5.02 -3.24 -18.14
C ILE A 530 5.06 -2.44 -19.46
N GLU A 531 6.06 -1.57 -19.62
CA GLU A 531 6.27 -0.86 -20.89
C GLU A 531 6.85 -1.78 -21.99
N PRO A 532 6.49 -1.61 -23.27
CA PRO A 532 6.97 -2.49 -24.35
C PRO A 532 8.50 -2.56 -24.46
N GLY A 533 9.03 -3.76 -24.27
CA GLY A 533 10.48 -4.04 -24.31
C GLY A 533 11.14 -4.18 -22.94
N ASN A 534 10.47 -3.75 -21.85
CA ASN A 534 10.98 -3.92 -20.49
C ASN A 534 10.77 -5.36 -19.96
N HIS A 535 11.31 -5.63 -18.78
CA HIS A 535 11.13 -6.87 -18.03
C HIS A 535 10.38 -6.60 -16.72
N VAL A 536 10.05 -7.65 -15.97
CA VAL A 536 9.41 -7.50 -14.66
C VAL A 536 10.50 -7.16 -13.63
N GLU A 537 10.43 -5.94 -13.09
CA GLU A 537 11.39 -5.43 -12.09
C GLU A 537 10.88 -5.52 -10.65
N GLU A 538 9.60 -5.23 -10.42
CA GLU A 538 9.01 -5.11 -9.09
C GLU A 538 8.84 -6.48 -8.40
N ALA A 539 9.14 -6.55 -7.10
CA ALA A 539 9.27 -7.78 -6.32
C ALA A 539 7.98 -8.62 -6.24
N HIS A 540 6.81 -8.03 -6.00
CA HIS A 540 5.53 -8.73 -5.94
C HIS A 540 5.11 -9.24 -7.34
N MET A 541 5.32 -8.46 -8.41
CA MET A 541 5.11 -8.95 -9.79
C MET A 541 6.07 -10.09 -10.17
N ARG A 542 7.35 -9.98 -9.75
CA ARG A 542 8.36 -11.04 -9.91
C ARG A 542 7.92 -12.32 -9.18
N ASN A 543 7.50 -12.22 -7.92
CA ASN A 543 6.92 -13.29 -7.12
C ASN A 543 5.79 -14.02 -7.90
N ARG A 544 4.77 -13.28 -8.35
CA ARG A 544 3.61 -13.85 -9.06
C ARG A 544 4.00 -14.53 -10.37
N GLN A 545 4.94 -13.95 -11.12
CA GLN A 545 5.43 -14.58 -12.35
C GLN A 545 6.26 -15.84 -12.07
N LEU A 546 7.11 -15.81 -11.04
CA LEU A 546 7.94 -16.94 -10.59
C LEU A 546 7.07 -18.15 -10.28
N ILE A 547 6.10 -17.99 -9.38
CA ILE A 547 5.20 -19.05 -8.95
C ILE A 547 4.43 -19.60 -10.16
N ALA A 548 3.77 -18.72 -10.90
CA ALA A 548 2.86 -19.13 -11.97
C ALA A 548 3.61 -19.84 -13.12
N ARG A 549 4.81 -19.36 -13.50
CA ARG A 549 5.63 -20.01 -14.53
C ARG A 549 6.30 -21.29 -14.06
N TRP A 550 6.70 -21.39 -12.79
CA TRP A 550 7.28 -22.61 -12.25
C TRP A 550 6.24 -23.74 -12.25
N VAL A 551 5.02 -23.52 -11.74
CA VAL A 551 3.98 -24.55 -11.75
C VAL A 551 3.47 -24.87 -13.15
N PHE A 552 3.47 -23.89 -14.07
CA PHE A 552 3.20 -24.12 -15.49
C PHE A 552 4.25 -25.04 -16.13
N GLU A 553 5.54 -24.82 -15.88
CA GLU A 553 6.61 -25.70 -16.41
C GLU A 553 6.55 -27.11 -15.80
N LYS A 554 6.49 -27.23 -14.46
CA LYS A 554 6.48 -28.56 -13.80
C LYS A 554 5.18 -29.33 -14.07
N GLY A 555 4.07 -28.61 -14.25
CA GLY A 555 2.78 -29.19 -14.62
C GLY A 555 2.63 -29.55 -16.10
N ALA A 556 3.54 -29.13 -16.98
CA ALA A 556 3.37 -29.26 -18.43
C ALA A 556 3.26 -30.71 -18.93
N ALA A 557 3.99 -31.65 -18.31
CA ALA A 557 3.98 -33.06 -18.71
C ALA A 557 2.61 -33.74 -18.54
N ASP A 558 1.85 -33.31 -17.53
CA ASP A 558 0.50 -33.78 -17.21
C ASP A 558 -0.60 -32.79 -17.64
N LYS A 559 -0.23 -31.69 -18.32
CA LYS A 559 -1.14 -30.58 -18.70
C LYS A 559 -1.88 -29.95 -17.51
N VAL A 560 -1.29 -29.88 -16.32
CA VAL A 560 -1.94 -29.32 -15.11
C VAL A 560 -2.46 -27.90 -15.36
N VAL A 561 -1.65 -27.09 -16.06
CA VAL A 561 -1.99 -25.77 -16.58
C VAL A 561 -1.58 -25.74 -18.05
N GLU A 562 -2.41 -25.16 -18.92
CA GLU A 562 -2.11 -24.92 -20.34
C GLU A 562 -2.32 -23.45 -20.69
N MET A 563 -1.59 -22.96 -21.70
CA MET A 563 -1.85 -21.67 -22.34
C MET A 563 -2.30 -21.91 -23.77
N VAL A 564 -3.60 -21.79 -24.02
CA VAL A 564 -4.24 -22.13 -25.30
C VAL A 564 -4.53 -20.88 -26.10
N LYS A 565 -4.53 -20.98 -27.44
CA LYS A 565 -4.99 -19.89 -28.32
C LYS A 565 -6.34 -20.20 -28.95
N LYS A 566 -7.28 -19.26 -28.81
CA LYS A 566 -8.63 -19.28 -29.37
C LYS A 566 -8.86 -17.95 -30.08
N ASP A 567 -9.24 -18.00 -31.35
CA ASP A 567 -9.51 -16.82 -32.19
C ASP A 567 -8.37 -15.77 -32.18
N GLY A 568 -7.12 -16.26 -32.10
CA GLY A 568 -5.89 -15.46 -32.03
C GLY A 568 -5.45 -15.06 -30.62
N LYS A 569 -6.37 -15.02 -29.66
CA LYS A 569 -6.13 -14.63 -28.26
C LYS A 569 -5.61 -15.80 -27.41
N THR A 570 -4.72 -15.51 -26.48
CA THR A 570 -4.18 -16.48 -25.50
C THR A 570 -5.03 -16.54 -24.24
N TYR A 571 -5.23 -17.73 -23.67
CA TYR A 571 -5.98 -17.96 -22.45
C TYR A 571 -5.25 -18.98 -21.56
N VAL A 572 -5.28 -18.76 -20.25
CA VAL A 572 -4.82 -19.74 -19.25
C VAL A 572 -5.94 -20.76 -19.03
N VAL A 573 -5.60 -22.03 -18.90
CA VAL A 573 -6.54 -23.13 -18.61
C VAL A 573 -5.94 -23.97 -17.49
N VAL A 574 -6.71 -24.23 -16.43
CA VAL A 574 -6.28 -25.09 -15.31
C VAL A 574 -7.08 -26.38 -15.38
N ASN A 575 -6.41 -27.49 -15.74
CA ASN A 575 -7.06 -28.79 -15.92
C ASN A 575 -7.12 -29.61 -14.61
N ASP A 576 -6.14 -29.45 -13.71
CA ASP A 576 -6.09 -30.16 -12.43
C ASP A 576 -5.68 -29.24 -11.27
N TYR A 577 -6.70 -28.69 -10.59
CA TYR A 577 -6.54 -27.87 -9.39
C TYR A 577 -5.93 -28.64 -8.19
N GLY A 578 -6.11 -29.97 -8.13
CA GLY A 578 -5.58 -30.80 -7.05
C GLY A 578 -4.07 -31.02 -7.20
N LYS A 579 -3.60 -31.28 -8.42
CA LYS A 579 -2.17 -31.36 -8.74
C LYS A 579 -1.50 -29.98 -8.74
N LEU A 580 -2.22 -28.92 -9.12
CA LEU A 580 -1.74 -27.54 -8.94
C LEU A 580 -1.45 -27.21 -7.47
N ARG A 581 -2.31 -27.62 -6.53
CA ARG A 581 -2.05 -27.49 -5.07
C ARG A 581 -0.77 -28.22 -4.64
N GLN A 582 -0.50 -29.39 -5.21
CA GLN A 582 0.72 -30.16 -4.94
C GLN A 582 1.96 -29.40 -5.42
N LEU A 583 1.94 -28.87 -6.65
CA LEU A 583 3.03 -28.07 -7.20
C LEU A 583 3.31 -26.78 -6.39
N PHE A 584 2.27 -26.10 -5.87
CA PHE A 584 2.48 -24.99 -4.93
C PHE A 584 3.17 -25.47 -3.63
N GLY A 585 2.81 -26.65 -3.12
CA GLY A 585 3.45 -27.22 -1.94
C GLY A 585 4.93 -27.63 -2.17
N GLU A 586 5.25 -28.15 -3.34
CA GLU A 586 6.62 -28.47 -3.76
C GLU A 586 7.48 -27.20 -3.87
N LEU A 587 6.98 -26.14 -4.52
CA LEU A 587 7.69 -24.87 -4.63
C LEU A 587 7.82 -24.17 -3.26
N LEU A 588 6.82 -24.27 -2.38
CA LEU A 588 6.89 -23.75 -1.01
C LEU A 588 8.00 -24.44 -0.21
N ALA A 589 8.16 -25.75 -0.37
CA ALA A 589 9.23 -26.51 0.29
C ALA A 589 10.63 -26.05 -0.19
N GLU A 590 10.83 -25.87 -1.50
CA GLU A 590 12.11 -25.40 -2.05
C GLU A 590 12.39 -23.93 -1.69
N ILE A 591 11.41 -23.03 -1.79
CA ILE A 591 11.58 -21.62 -1.42
C ILE A 591 11.85 -21.48 0.09
N GLN A 592 11.19 -22.28 0.94
CA GLN A 592 11.51 -22.32 2.37
C GLN A 592 12.92 -22.86 2.61
N ARG A 593 13.38 -23.90 1.88
CA ARG A 593 14.76 -24.39 1.96
C ARG A 593 15.76 -23.29 1.59
N ILE A 594 15.56 -22.63 0.45
CA ILE A 594 16.41 -21.54 -0.05
C ILE A 594 16.55 -20.44 1.02
N LYS A 595 15.44 -19.95 1.57
CA LYS A 595 15.44 -18.97 2.65
C LYS A 595 16.14 -19.50 3.90
N SER A 596 15.74 -20.67 4.38
CA SER A 596 16.22 -21.22 5.66
C SER A 596 17.68 -21.66 5.65
N THR A 597 18.29 -21.84 4.48
CA THR A 597 19.72 -22.17 4.32
C THR A 597 20.59 -21.01 3.82
N GLY A 598 19.98 -19.88 3.43
CA GLY A 598 20.69 -18.71 2.89
C GLY A 598 21.24 -18.92 1.47
N ASP A 599 20.53 -19.71 0.65
CA ASP A 599 21.00 -20.17 -0.66
C ASP A 599 20.84 -19.09 -1.75
N PHE A 600 21.74 -18.10 -1.72
CA PHE A 600 21.76 -16.97 -2.67
C PHE A 600 21.78 -17.40 -4.14
N GLU A 601 22.53 -18.45 -4.48
CA GLU A 601 22.68 -18.91 -5.86
C GLU A 601 21.38 -19.55 -6.38
N ALA A 602 20.74 -20.41 -5.58
CA ALA A 602 19.42 -20.95 -5.94
C ALA A 602 18.32 -19.88 -5.96
N ALA A 603 18.36 -18.90 -5.05
CA ALA A 603 17.46 -17.74 -5.06
C ALA A 603 17.58 -16.94 -6.37
N ARG A 604 18.81 -16.59 -6.77
CA ARG A 604 19.09 -15.94 -8.07
C ARG A 604 18.55 -16.79 -9.21
N ASP A 605 18.96 -18.05 -9.30
CA ASP A 605 18.66 -18.88 -10.48
C ASP A 605 17.16 -19.14 -10.63
N LEU A 606 16.40 -19.19 -9.53
CA LEU A 606 14.93 -19.25 -9.53
C LEU A 606 14.31 -17.93 -10.02
N VAL A 607 14.74 -16.77 -9.49
CA VAL A 607 14.21 -15.46 -9.90
C VAL A 607 14.57 -15.16 -11.36
N GLU A 608 15.83 -15.28 -11.76
CA GLU A 608 16.30 -14.97 -13.11
C GLU A 608 15.71 -15.92 -14.17
N THR A 609 15.33 -17.15 -13.82
CA THR A 609 14.68 -18.09 -14.73
C THR A 609 13.20 -17.79 -14.91
N TYR A 610 12.43 -17.72 -13.82
CA TYR A 610 10.96 -17.70 -13.89
C TYR A 610 10.34 -16.31 -13.67
N ALA A 611 11.00 -15.40 -12.94
CA ALA A 611 10.39 -14.16 -12.47
C ALA A 611 10.53 -12.95 -13.41
N VAL A 612 11.64 -12.84 -14.15
CA VAL A 612 12.04 -11.59 -14.84
C VAL A 612 11.53 -11.50 -16.29
N LYS A 613 11.75 -12.55 -17.09
CA LYS A 613 11.76 -12.46 -18.56
C LYS A 613 10.35 -12.42 -19.19
N VAL A 614 9.97 -11.30 -19.80
CA VAL A 614 8.70 -11.13 -20.52
C VAL A 614 8.79 -11.65 -21.96
N ASP A 615 7.78 -12.39 -22.45
CA ASP A 615 7.65 -12.69 -23.88
C ASP A 615 7.07 -11.47 -24.62
N PRO A 616 7.79 -10.85 -25.58
CA PRO A 616 7.29 -9.69 -26.30
C PRO A 616 6.05 -9.99 -27.16
N VAL A 617 5.82 -11.24 -27.58
CA VAL A 617 4.66 -11.61 -28.42
C VAL A 617 3.39 -11.65 -27.57
N LEU A 618 3.39 -12.40 -26.46
CA LEU A 618 2.30 -12.40 -25.50
C LEU A 618 2.06 -11.01 -24.91
N HIS A 619 3.12 -10.26 -24.58
CA HIS A 619 3.00 -8.92 -24.02
C HIS A 619 2.29 -7.95 -24.97
N ALA A 620 2.66 -7.92 -26.25
CA ALA A 620 1.98 -7.10 -27.26
C ALA A 620 0.51 -7.50 -27.43
N GLU A 621 0.20 -8.79 -27.41
CA GLU A 621 -1.18 -9.30 -27.49
C GLU A 621 -2.02 -8.86 -26.27
N VAL A 622 -1.48 -8.99 -25.06
CA VAL A 622 -2.14 -8.58 -23.81
C VAL A 622 -2.40 -7.07 -23.78
N LEU A 623 -1.43 -6.24 -24.19
CA LEU A 623 -1.61 -4.79 -24.29
C LEU A 623 -2.67 -4.41 -25.35
N GLU A 624 -2.69 -5.05 -26.52
CA GLU A 624 -3.69 -4.77 -27.55
C GLU A 624 -5.11 -5.15 -27.12
N ARG A 625 -5.26 -6.24 -26.35
CA ARG A 625 -6.53 -6.67 -25.75
C ARG A 625 -6.97 -5.71 -24.64
N TYR A 626 -6.11 -5.45 -23.66
CA TYR A 626 -6.42 -4.59 -22.51
C TYR A 626 -6.76 -3.16 -22.92
N LYS A 627 -6.07 -2.60 -23.92
CA LYS A 627 -6.34 -1.25 -24.45
C LYS A 627 -7.77 -1.08 -24.98
N LYS A 628 -8.43 -2.15 -25.43
CA LYS A 628 -9.84 -2.11 -25.91
C LYS A 628 -10.85 -1.97 -24.78
N LEU A 629 -10.46 -2.31 -23.55
CA LEU A 629 -11.27 -2.15 -22.34
C LEU A 629 -11.25 -0.71 -21.81
N ASN A 630 -10.30 0.12 -22.27
CA ASN A 630 -10.08 1.48 -21.77
C ASN A 630 -9.90 1.56 -20.23
N LEU A 631 -9.24 0.56 -19.65
CA LEU A 631 -8.88 0.50 -18.22
C LEU A 631 -7.44 0.97 -18.02
N ALA A 632 -7.18 1.69 -16.92
CA ALA A 632 -5.83 2.01 -16.48
C ALA A 632 -5.24 0.92 -15.56
N PRO A 633 -3.96 0.52 -15.73
CA PRO A 633 -3.35 -0.61 -15.01
C PRO A 633 -3.01 -0.33 -13.54
N TYR A 634 -2.89 0.94 -13.15
CA TYR A 634 -2.65 1.35 -11.76
C TYR A 634 -3.89 2.04 -11.18
N LYS A 635 -4.13 1.83 -9.88
CA LYS A 635 -5.23 2.45 -9.13
C LYS A 635 -4.70 3.25 -7.96
N GLY A 636 -5.41 4.29 -7.58
CA GLY A 636 -5.24 4.98 -6.30
C GLY A 636 -6.56 5.61 -5.85
N PHE A 637 -6.65 6.06 -4.62
CA PHE A 637 -7.90 6.47 -3.99
C PHE A 637 -7.93 7.96 -3.67
N VAL A 638 -9.11 8.59 -3.82
CA VAL A 638 -9.44 9.75 -2.98
C VAL A 638 -9.80 9.25 -1.58
N ASN A 639 -9.37 10.01 -0.58
CA ASN A 639 -9.85 9.89 0.78
C ASN A 639 -11.30 10.41 0.90
N PRO A 640 -12.05 9.98 1.92
CA PRO A 640 -13.21 10.72 2.37
C PRO A 640 -12.78 12.07 2.98
N LYS A 641 -13.76 12.95 3.16
CA LYS A 641 -13.62 14.21 3.88
C LYS A 641 -14.26 14.08 5.25
N TYR A 642 -13.55 14.48 6.31
CA TYR A 642 -14.08 14.51 7.67
C TYR A 642 -14.41 15.94 8.10
N GLU A 643 -15.55 16.11 8.77
CA GLU A 643 -16.00 17.40 9.30
C GLU A 643 -16.42 17.27 10.77
N ALA A 644 -15.72 17.97 11.66
CA ALA A 644 -16.08 18.08 13.07
C ALA A 644 -17.22 19.09 13.26
N VAL A 645 -18.33 18.64 13.86
CA VAL A 645 -19.51 19.46 14.14
C VAL A 645 -19.42 19.99 15.57
N THR A 646 -19.19 21.29 15.75
CA THR A 646 -19.04 21.91 17.07
C THR A 646 -20.31 22.59 17.58
N ASP A 647 -20.46 22.65 18.91
CA ASP A 647 -21.39 23.57 19.57
C ASP A 647 -20.85 25.01 19.63
N ALA A 648 -21.59 25.91 20.28
CA ALA A 648 -21.24 27.33 20.38
C ALA A 648 -19.99 27.61 21.25
N ASP A 649 -19.60 26.67 22.11
CA ASP A 649 -18.39 26.77 22.94
C ASP A 649 -17.17 26.13 22.24
N GLY A 650 -17.34 25.65 20.99
CA GLY A 650 -16.28 25.05 20.18
C GLY A 650 -15.99 23.58 20.51
N LYS A 651 -16.83 22.93 21.30
CA LYS A 651 -16.69 21.51 21.64
C LYS A 651 -17.32 20.65 20.54
N ILE A 652 -16.67 19.55 20.17
CA ILE A 652 -17.19 18.61 19.17
C ILE A 652 -18.43 17.87 19.72
N THR A 653 -19.43 17.71 18.85
CA THR A 653 -20.73 17.07 19.15
C THR A 653 -21.03 15.88 18.22
N ASP A 654 -20.46 15.89 17.01
CA ASP A 654 -20.40 14.77 16.07
C ASP A 654 -19.18 14.96 15.15
N VAL A 655 -18.75 13.88 14.48
CA VAL A 655 -17.87 13.97 13.30
C VAL A 655 -18.56 13.25 12.15
N LYS A 656 -18.66 13.95 11.02
CA LYS A 656 -19.25 13.46 9.78
C LYS A 656 -18.17 13.02 8.80
N VAL A 657 -18.53 12.12 7.90
CA VAL A 657 -17.72 11.64 6.79
C VAL A 657 -18.49 11.85 5.48
N THR A 658 -17.83 12.40 4.45
CA THR A 658 -18.42 12.58 3.11
C THR A 658 -17.47 12.06 2.03
N TYR A 659 -18.02 11.79 0.84
CA TYR A 659 -17.34 11.08 -0.26
C TYR A 659 -17.47 11.85 -1.60
N ASP A 660 -17.84 13.13 -1.52
CA ASP A 660 -18.34 13.98 -2.60
C ASP A 660 -17.25 14.71 -3.40
N GLU A 661 -16.03 14.84 -2.87
CA GLU A 661 -14.91 15.49 -3.58
C GLU A 661 -14.41 14.68 -4.79
N GLY A 662 -14.08 15.40 -5.86
CA GLY A 662 -13.27 14.90 -6.96
C GLY A 662 -11.76 14.97 -6.69
N TYR A 663 -10.98 14.18 -7.41
CA TYR A 663 -9.53 14.04 -7.21
C TYR A 663 -8.76 15.37 -7.26
N ALA A 664 -8.99 16.19 -8.30
CA ALA A 664 -8.34 17.49 -8.44
C ALA A 664 -8.79 18.51 -7.37
N GLU A 665 -10.01 18.39 -6.84
CA GLU A 665 -10.53 19.25 -5.78
C GLU A 665 -9.85 18.92 -4.46
N GLN A 666 -9.77 17.63 -4.13
CA GLN A 666 -9.08 17.13 -2.94
C GLN A 666 -7.58 17.45 -2.95
N MET A 667 -6.90 17.24 -4.10
CA MET A 667 -5.47 17.56 -4.22
C MET A 667 -5.18 19.06 -4.13
N LEU A 668 -6.06 19.93 -4.64
CA LEU A 668 -5.96 21.36 -4.41
C LEU A 668 -6.29 21.76 -2.96
N ARG A 669 -7.28 21.10 -2.31
CA ARG A 669 -7.57 21.30 -0.88
C ARG A 669 -6.36 20.95 -0.01
N TYR A 670 -5.76 19.78 -0.21
CA TYR A 670 -4.54 19.38 0.50
C TYR A 670 -3.36 20.33 0.24
N SER A 671 -3.23 20.86 -0.96
CA SER A 671 -2.16 21.82 -1.30
C SER A 671 -2.41 23.23 -0.77
N LYS A 672 -3.63 23.54 -0.30
CA LYS A 672 -4.03 24.83 0.27
C LYS A 672 -4.08 24.81 1.81
N ASP A 673 -4.65 23.75 2.40
CA ASP A 673 -4.94 23.66 3.83
C ASP A 673 -3.92 22.81 4.62
N TYR A 674 -3.18 21.92 3.95
CA TYR A 674 -2.28 20.93 4.58
C TYR A 674 -0.84 20.97 4.04
N SER A 675 -0.47 22.07 3.35
CA SER A 675 0.84 22.26 2.72
C SER A 675 1.74 23.17 3.55
N ASN A 676 2.41 22.61 4.56
CA ASN A 676 3.09 23.39 5.61
C ASN A 676 4.60 23.65 5.36
N LEU A 677 5.24 23.01 4.36
CA LEU A 677 6.69 23.18 4.14
C LEU A 677 7.01 24.37 3.21
N PRO A 678 8.20 25.01 3.32
CA PRO A 678 8.72 25.86 2.25
C PRO A 678 8.96 25.05 0.97
N SER A 679 9.03 25.71 -0.18
CA SER A 679 9.14 25.02 -1.49
C SER A 679 10.51 24.37 -1.72
N MET A 680 11.53 24.79 -0.97
CA MET A 680 12.87 24.20 -0.93
C MET A 680 13.22 23.91 0.54
N ASN A 681 13.63 22.68 0.86
CA ASN A 681 14.02 22.26 2.20
C ASN A 681 15.45 21.70 2.14
N ASN A 682 16.45 22.50 2.50
CA ASN A 682 17.88 22.14 2.36
C ASN A 682 18.56 21.88 3.69
#